data_AF-A0A6G8CB60-F1
#
_entry.id   AF-A0A6G8CB60-F1
#
_cell.length_a   1.000
_cell.length_b   1.000
_cell.length_c   1.000
_cell.angle_alpha   90.00
_cell.angle_beta   90.00
_cell.angle_gamma   90.00
#
_symmetry.space_group_name_H-M   'P 1'
#
loop_
_entity.id
_entity.type
_entity.pdbx_description
1 polymer ?
#
loop_
_entity_poly.entity_id
_entity_poly.type
_entity_poly.pdbx_seq_one_letter_code
_entity_poly.pdbx_strand_id
1 'polypeptide(L)'
;MTHGKKSLAASIVVVASLLTWLSQAEPTGAHPFALRQLWNWLPAASPSALAIVPDTPRTVLPDTSIYRSSRRPKIAPQDRIGSPLSPQRRRSPLLLDLPSNVNVEVTPDDSLQNYDIRESIGSDIDFRDPTRVSFEEYSRYQQQRVVRDYFRTRSAGLDGESVTGSRRLIPRIYLGPIADRIFGGSYVDIKPQGAVTLRAGARFNRNRNPLLTLRQQRVGDFEYDQNLNLNVTGQIGEKMRLTFNYDTKAAFDFENNMKLDYTGYETDIIRKVELGNVSLPLNNSLVQGGQNLFGIKTQLQFGKLGITAVASTLRGTADEVRVQNGAQSRLFELKASQYERDRHFFLSHFFRERYDAALRNLPTVQSGIEIRRLEVYVTNDNRTTDNLRNVVTLMDLAEPTRVYRRQFQNPSPRVVATNNANTEFNTLADGGAQARGELTVDNFLAGQNLVKTVDFERVRARKLDPREYTFNAQLGYLSLNTALLPEQVLGVSYEYLYNGEVYKVGELVEDYANVRQDEVIFLKMLKATNPGVGLADPAANPSNPNLASGNLPTWDLMMKNIYPLNASQLNRDNFQLQVVYKDDQTGVDLISLKEGERIANRPLIEVLNLDNVNPNNDRNPDGNFDFFPGITIDPEQGKIIFPVVEPFGSYLQTQFTATETALVDKYVYSELYTQTQSDAQQVQVKDKFFLKGRFQATATDEIALPGIRVAPGSVRVRSGSTLLEEGRDYQVFYDQAKVKILNPSYLNSANELRVEFEKDAVVQIQPRRLVGARFDYRLNQDINFGATVLHLRENQAPGINRVSIGDEPGNNTIYGLDVNMRRDSRVLTKYLDMLPLIATKEPSSVAFSGEFARLVPGRSQLGRGENGVSYIDDFETARTPYSLGGLNGTTAWRLASTPLPLQGANPDGLSSAYRRAKLAWYTIDQTYYTSGQSKPQNISSNDPSLSNHYTRGIERSEIFPNRDLGATGNSFEFSFDMAYYPGERGQYNYTPEVSTTDERKFANQAPTANAARYGGISREITFDTDFDNANVEYLEFWLMDPFIAGPNGQINDSENAPRTILQVVICT
;
A
#
# COMPACT_ATOMS: atom_id res chain seq x y z
N MET A 1 -2.48 30.01 0.99
CA MET A 1 -3.57 31.00 1.13
C MET A 1 -3.92 31.57 -0.24
N THR A 2 -5.23 31.73 -0.48
CA THR A 2 -5.89 32.44 -1.60
C THR A 2 -5.68 31.95 -3.05
N HIS A 3 -6.35 30.87 -3.43
CA HIS A 3 -7.04 30.74 -4.74
C HIS A 3 -8.09 29.63 -4.66
N GLY A 4 -9.22 29.93 -4.00
CA GLY A 4 -10.34 29.00 -3.82
C GLY A 4 -11.67 29.74 -3.63
N LYS A 5 -11.78 30.94 -4.22
CA LYS A 5 -13.04 31.68 -4.27
C LYS A 5 -13.42 31.85 -5.73
N LYS A 6 -14.65 31.47 -6.05
CA LYS A 6 -15.35 31.51 -7.36
C LYS A 6 -15.29 30.20 -8.17
N SER A 7 -16.11 29.20 -7.85
CA SER A 7 -16.39 28.16 -8.86
C SER A 7 -17.77 27.49 -8.88
N LEU A 8 -18.73 27.80 -7.98
CA LEU A 8 -20.05 27.13 -8.08
C LEU A 8 -21.10 27.89 -8.91
N ALA A 9 -21.04 29.22 -8.95
CA ALA A 9 -21.94 30.02 -9.80
C ALA A 9 -21.43 30.20 -11.24
N ALA A 10 -20.12 30.01 -11.46
CA ALA A 10 -19.50 30.18 -12.77
C ALA A 10 -19.83 29.02 -13.73
N SER A 11 -19.95 27.79 -13.24
CA SER A 11 -20.12 26.59 -14.09
C SER A 11 -21.44 26.58 -14.86
N ILE A 12 -22.51 27.12 -14.27
CA ILE A 12 -23.84 27.19 -14.91
C ILE A 12 -23.88 28.34 -15.94
N VAL A 13 -23.14 29.43 -15.68
CA VAL A 13 -23.02 30.57 -16.60
C VAL A 13 -22.07 30.24 -17.76
N VAL A 14 -20.99 29.48 -17.52
CA VAL A 14 -20.00 29.06 -18.53
C VAL A 14 -20.64 28.17 -19.61
N VAL A 15 -21.57 27.27 -19.23
CA VAL A 15 -22.30 26.46 -20.20
C VAL A 15 -23.24 27.31 -21.05
N ALA A 16 -23.95 28.28 -20.45
CA ALA A 16 -24.80 29.21 -21.18
C ALA A 16 -24.01 30.19 -22.08
N SER A 17 -22.79 30.58 -21.69
CA SER A 17 -21.96 31.54 -22.44
C SER A 17 -21.10 30.88 -23.53
N LEU A 18 -20.68 29.63 -23.38
CA LEU A 18 -20.13 28.79 -24.47
C LEU A 18 -21.17 28.56 -25.58
N LEU A 19 -22.44 28.40 -25.22
CA LEU A 19 -23.55 28.23 -26.15
C LEU A 19 -23.86 29.52 -26.94
N THR A 20 -23.70 30.71 -26.35
CA THR A 20 -23.79 31.98 -27.08
C THR A 20 -22.60 32.22 -28.02
N TRP A 21 -21.39 31.78 -27.64
CA TRP A 21 -20.18 31.96 -28.46
C TRP A 21 -20.18 31.07 -29.72
N LEU A 22 -20.63 29.82 -29.60
CA LEU A 22 -20.83 28.90 -30.75
C LEU A 22 -21.88 29.40 -31.76
N SER A 23 -22.78 30.29 -31.35
CA SER A 23 -23.80 30.87 -32.23
C SER A 23 -23.36 32.09 -33.04
N GLN A 24 -22.15 32.63 -32.79
CA GLN A 24 -21.67 33.90 -33.38
C GLN A 24 -20.31 33.81 -34.12
N ALA A 25 -19.72 32.63 -34.29
CA ALA A 25 -18.39 32.52 -34.89
C ALA A 25 -18.41 32.42 -36.43
N GLU A 26 -17.92 33.45 -37.13
CA GLU A 26 -17.47 33.38 -38.55
C GLU A 26 -16.04 32.81 -38.65
N PRO A 27 -15.62 32.25 -39.80
CA PRO A 27 -14.35 31.52 -39.89
C PRO A 27 -13.21 32.45 -40.31
N THR A 28 -12.10 32.51 -39.56
CA THR A 28 -10.73 32.74 -40.11
C THR A 28 -9.61 32.58 -39.06
N GLY A 29 -8.47 32.02 -39.51
CA GLY A 29 -7.13 32.54 -39.21
C GLY A 29 -6.33 31.95 -38.03
N ALA A 30 -5.19 31.33 -38.32
CA ALA A 30 -4.32 30.61 -37.39
C ALA A 30 -3.59 31.47 -36.34
N HIS A 31 -3.82 31.18 -35.05
CA HIS A 31 -2.89 31.43 -33.94
C HIS A 31 -3.05 30.34 -32.85
N PRO A 32 -1.97 29.96 -32.12
CA PRO A 32 -2.04 28.92 -31.11
C PRO A 32 -2.81 29.40 -29.85
N PHE A 33 -3.73 28.56 -29.38
CA PHE A 33 -4.64 28.81 -28.26
C PHE A 33 -3.90 29.00 -26.92
N ALA A 34 -4.03 30.18 -26.30
CA ALA A 34 -3.47 30.49 -24.98
C ALA A 34 -4.57 30.75 -23.94
N LEU A 35 -4.66 29.87 -22.92
CA LEU A 35 -5.64 29.91 -21.82
C LEU A 35 -5.74 31.25 -21.05
N ARG A 36 -4.72 32.12 -21.13
CA ARG A 36 -4.73 33.46 -20.51
C ARG A 36 -5.56 34.49 -21.27
N GLN A 37 -5.83 34.31 -22.57
CA GLN A 37 -6.64 35.26 -23.34
C GLN A 37 -8.14 35.14 -23.09
N LEU A 38 -8.60 34.04 -22.46
CA LEU A 38 -9.98 33.86 -21.99
C LEU A 38 -10.42 34.89 -20.93
N TRP A 39 -9.50 35.69 -20.39
CA TRP A 39 -9.75 36.62 -19.29
C TRP A 39 -9.71 38.10 -19.69
N ASN A 40 -9.30 38.43 -20.92
CA ASN A 40 -9.08 39.82 -21.36
C ASN A 40 -10.32 40.51 -21.97
N TRP A 41 -11.48 39.83 -22.03
CA TRP A 41 -12.75 40.38 -22.52
C TRP A 41 -13.80 40.59 -21.41
N LEU A 42 -13.41 40.36 -20.14
CA LEU A 42 -14.18 40.80 -18.98
C LEU A 42 -14.12 42.33 -18.90
N PRO A 43 -15.23 43.08 -19.05
CA PRO A 43 -15.23 44.47 -18.63
C PRO A 43 -14.88 44.51 -17.13
N ALA A 44 -13.99 45.41 -16.73
CA ALA A 44 -13.64 45.63 -15.34
C ALA A 44 -14.93 45.76 -14.52
N ALA A 45 -15.12 44.86 -13.55
CA ALA A 45 -16.31 44.82 -12.73
C ALA A 45 -16.45 46.13 -11.95
N SER A 46 -17.35 47.01 -12.39
CA SER A 46 -17.95 48.00 -11.51
C SER A 46 -18.77 47.25 -10.44
N PRO A 47 -18.74 47.69 -9.18
CA PRO A 47 -19.38 46.98 -8.07
C PRO A 47 -20.88 47.23 -8.14
N SER A 48 -21.56 46.51 -9.01
CA SER A 48 -23.02 46.46 -9.05
C SER A 48 -23.38 45.02 -9.38
N ALA A 49 -23.78 44.30 -8.35
CA ALA A 49 -24.08 42.89 -8.37
C ALA A 49 -25.03 42.52 -9.52
N LEU A 50 -24.71 41.43 -10.23
CA LEU A 50 -25.72 40.50 -10.74
C LEU A 50 -26.38 39.82 -9.53
N ALA A 51 -27.10 40.62 -8.74
CA ALA A 51 -28.23 40.10 -8.02
C ALA A 51 -29.24 39.72 -9.12
N ILE A 52 -29.67 38.47 -9.15
CA ILE A 52 -31.02 38.18 -9.60
C ILE A 52 -31.88 38.88 -8.54
N VAL A 53 -32.12 40.18 -8.74
CA VAL A 53 -33.06 40.92 -7.94
C VAL A 53 -34.37 40.19 -8.23
N PRO A 54 -35.05 39.58 -7.24
CA PRO A 54 -36.43 39.20 -7.46
C PRO A 54 -37.09 40.47 -8.00
N ASP A 55 -37.81 40.40 -9.11
CA ASP A 55 -38.65 41.52 -9.53
C ASP A 55 -39.66 41.72 -8.39
N THR A 56 -39.23 42.44 -7.36
CA THR A 56 -40.06 42.88 -6.28
C THR A 56 -41.15 43.66 -6.98
N PRO A 57 -42.43 43.34 -6.73
CA PRO A 57 -43.54 43.91 -7.47
C PRO A 57 -43.29 45.41 -7.59
N ARG A 58 -43.21 45.92 -8.83
CA ARG A 58 -43.03 47.35 -9.15
C ARG A 58 -43.64 48.19 -8.03
N THR A 59 -42.85 49.11 -7.48
CA THR A 59 -43.23 50.01 -6.38
C THR A 59 -44.71 50.38 -6.48
N VAL A 60 -45.47 49.83 -5.55
CA VAL A 60 -46.90 50.07 -5.43
C VAL A 60 -47.07 51.58 -5.25
N LEU A 61 -47.77 52.26 -6.15
CA LEU A 61 -48.37 53.55 -5.80
C LEU A 61 -49.17 53.29 -4.53
N PRO A 62 -48.87 53.94 -3.39
CA PRO A 62 -49.53 53.65 -2.14
C PRO A 62 -51.03 53.76 -2.36
N ASP A 63 -51.75 52.66 -2.13
CA ASP A 63 -53.19 52.73 -1.99
C ASP A 63 -53.44 53.51 -0.70
N THR A 64 -53.67 54.81 -0.84
CA THR A 64 -53.91 55.73 0.26
C THR A 64 -55.29 55.53 0.90
N SER A 65 -56.04 54.51 0.48
CA SER A 65 -57.29 54.16 1.14
C SER A 65 -57.04 53.41 2.45
N ILE A 66 -57.54 53.98 3.55
CA ILE A 66 -57.51 53.39 4.89
C ILE A 66 -58.23 52.03 4.86
N TYR A 67 -57.54 50.96 5.26
CA TYR A 67 -58.12 49.62 5.36
C TYR A 67 -59.33 49.62 6.32
N ARG A 68 -60.53 49.40 5.77
CA ARG A 68 -61.76 49.18 6.54
C ARG A 68 -62.10 47.70 6.54
N SER A 69 -62.06 47.07 7.71
CA SER A 69 -62.50 45.69 7.92
C SER A 69 -63.93 45.49 7.37
N SER A 70 -64.09 44.49 6.53
CA SER A 70 -65.35 44.12 5.88
C SER A 70 -65.53 42.62 5.99
N ARG A 71 -66.72 42.16 6.41
CA ARG A 71 -67.08 40.74 6.42
C ARG A 71 -67.34 40.17 5.01
N ARG A 72 -67.32 41.02 3.99
CA ARG A 72 -67.39 40.62 2.57
C ARG A 72 -66.06 40.96 1.89
N PRO A 73 -65.48 40.05 1.09
CA PRO A 73 -64.25 40.34 0.37
C PRO A 73 -64.48 41.52 -0.58
N LYS A 74 -63.71 42.60 -0.42
CA LYS A 74 -63.70 43.72 -1.37
C LYS A 74 -62.87 43.31 -2.59
N ILE A 75 -63.44 42.46 -3.43
CA ILE A 75 -62.85 42.12 -4.72
C ILE A 75 -63.62 42.90 -5.76
N ALA A 76 -62.94 43.85 -6.40
CA ALA A 76 -63.41 44.43 -7.65
C ALA A 76 -62.69 43.65 -8.77
N PRO A 77 -63.32 42.63 -9.38
CA PRO A 77 -62.74 41.99 -10.55
C PRO A 77 -62.65 43.05 -11.65
N GLN A 78 -61.43 43.48 -11.96
CA GLN A 78 -61.16 44.22 -13.19
C GLN A 78 -60.65 43.21 -14.18
N ASP A 79 -61.38 43.05 -15.29
CA ASP A 79 -60.89 42.27 -16.39
C ASP A 79 -59.67 42.95 -17.02
N ARG A 80 -58.77 42.14 -17.59
CA ARG A 80 -57.56 42.64 -18.23
C ARG A 80 -57.91 43.28 -19.57
N ILE A 81 -57.60 44.57 -19.71
CA ILE A 81 -57.75 45.27 -20.99
C ILE A 81 -56.48 45.02 -21.81
N GLY A 82 -56.62 44.30 -22.93
CA GLY A 82 -55.56 44.08 -23.91
C GLY A 82 -54.74 42.79 -23.72
N SER A 83 -53.51 42.83 -24.24
CA SER A 83 -52.65 41.67 -24.48
C SER A 83 -52.43 40.72 -23.29
N PRO A 84 -52.20 39.42 -23.55
CA PRO A 84 -51.61 38.47 -22.60
C PRO A 84 -50.43 39.00 -21.79
N LEU A 85 -49.63 39.86 -22.40
CA LEU A 85 -48.36 40.39 -21.86
C LEU A 85 -48.49 41.69 -21.07
N SER A 86 -49.70 42.25 -20.97
CA SER A 86 -49.92 43.47 -20.20
C SER A 86 -49.64 43.24 -18.69
N PRO A 87 -49.12 44.24 -17.96
CA PRO A 87 -48.77 44.10 -16.55
C PRO A 87 -50.01 43.72 -15.72
N GLN A 88 -50.08 42.48 -15.25
CA GLN A 88 -51.20 42.06 -14.41
C GLN A 88 -51.04 42.66 -13.01
N ARG A 89 -52.04 43.44 -12.57
CA ARG A 89 -52.17 43.81 -11.15
C ARG A 89 -52.52 42.55 -10.33
N ARG A 90 -52.15 42.56 -9.03
CA ARG A 90 -52.26 41.42 -8.11
C ARG A 90 -53.60 40.68 -8.29
N ARG A 91 -53.56 39.41 -8.70
CA ARG A 91 -54.73 38.54 -8.69
C ARG A 91 -54.92 38.01 -7.27
N SER A 92 -56.08 38.29 -6.68
CA SER A 92 -56.53 37.62 -5.45
C SER A 92 -56.71 36.12 -5.74
N PRO A 93 -56.35 35.21 -4.82
CA PRO A 93 -56.66 33.78 -4.96
C PRO A 93 -58.18 33.48 -4.97
N LEU A 94 -59.02 34.48 -4.67
CA LEU A 94 -60.48 34.41 -4.74
C LEU A 94 -61.04 34.78 -6.13
N LEU A 95 -60.20 35.23 -7.07
CA LEU A 95 -60.59 35.41 -8.47
C LEU A 95 -60.39 34.10 -9.22
N LEU A 96 -61.45 33.59 -9.83
CA LEU A 96 -61.39 32.39 -10.66
C LEU A 96 -60.50 32.65 -11.88
N ASP A 97 -59.76 31.62 -12.29
CA ASP A 97 -59.01 31.64 -13.54
C ASP A 97 -59.96 31.69 -14.74
N LEU A 98 -59.41 32.00 -15.92
CA LEU A 98 -60.19 31.97 -17.16
C LEU A 98 -60.77 30.55 -17.37
N PRO A 99 -62.00 30.44 -17.88
CA PRO A 99 -62.62 29.14 -18.12
C PRO A 99 -61.82 28.33 -19.14
N SER A 100 -61.88 27.01 -19.03
CA SER A 100 -61.03 26.07 -19.80
C SER A 100 -61.22 26.11 -21.31
N ASN A 101 -62.24 26.81 -21.80
CA ASN A 101 -62.49 27.04 -23.22
C ASN A 101 -61.74 28.25 -23.80
N VAL A 102 -60.99 29.00 -22.99
CA VAL A 102 -60.08 30.06 -23.43
C VAL A 102 -58.67 29.49 -23.61
N ASN A 103 -58.20 29.41 -24.85
CA ASN A 103 -56.85 28.91 -25.17
C ASN A 103 -55.94 30.07 -25.58
N VAL A 104 -54.68 30.00 -25.16
CA VAL A 104 -53.64 30.93 -25.63
C VAL A 104 -52.81 30.19 -26.67
N GLU A 105 -52.89 30.64 -27.91
CA GLU A 105 -52.10 30.12 -29.02
C GLU A 105 -50.94 31.07 -29.30
N VAL A 106 -49.74 30.51 -29.49
CA VAL A 106 -48.52 31.27 -29.78
C VAL A 106 -47.95 30.72 -31.07
N THR A 107 -48.06 31.49 -32.15
CA THR A 107 -47.57 31.10 -33.47
C THR A 107 -46.39 31.99 -33.87
N PRO A 108 -45.23 31.41 -34.25
CA PRO A 108 -44.15 32.21 -34.82
C PRO A 108 -44.54 32.74 -36.20
N ASP A 109 -44.12 33.98 -36.51
CA ASP A 109 -44.23 34.57 -37.85
C ASP A 109 -43.23 33.93 -38.84
N ASP A 110 -43.47 34.06 -40.15
CA ASP A 110 -42.63 33.47 -41.22
C ASP A 110 -41.17 33.94 -41.16
N SER A 111 -40.94 35.13 -40.58
CA SER A 111 -39.63 35.70 -40.34
C SER A 111 -38.88 35.10 -39.14
N LEU A 112 -39.55 34.31 -38.29
CA LEU A 112 -39.07 33.76 -37.00
C LEU A 112 -38.54 34.80 -35.99
N GLN A 113 -38.69 36.10 -36.27
CA GLN A 113 -38.25 37.19 -35.38
C GLN A 113 -39.33 37.58 -34.37
N ASN A 114 -40.60 37.39 -34.75
CA ASN A 114 -41.76 37.79 -33.98
C ASN A 114 -42.66 36.58 -33.67
N TYR A 115 -43.32 36.63 -32.52
CA TYR A 115 -44.34 35.68 -32.08
C TYR A 115 -45.68 36.39 -32.00
N ASP A 116 -46.68 35.80 -32.64
CA ASP A 116 -48.07 36.24 -32.56
C ASP A 116 -48.77 35.44 -31.46
N ILE A 117 -49.25 36.14 -30.44
CA ILE A 117 -49.96 35.57 -29.31
C ILE A 117 -51.44 35.89 -29.46
N ARG A 118 -52.27 34.86 -29.59
CA ARG A 118 -53.73 34.96 -29.71
C ARG A 118 -54.39 34.30 -28.51
N GLU A 119 -55.42 34.93 -27.96
CA GLU A 119 -56.30 34.28 -26.98
C GLU A 119 -57.62 33.99 -27.69
N SER A 120 -58.02 32.73 -27.82
CA SER A 120 -59.24 32.33 -28.53
C SER A 120 -60.23 31.60 -27.62
N ILE A 121 -61.53 31.79 -27.87
CA ILE A 121 -62.61 30.97 -27.33
C ILE A 121 -63.09 30.05 -28.47
N GLY A 122 -62.79 28.76 -28.37
CA GLY A 122 -63.00 27.84 -29.49
C GLY A 122 -61.96 28.01 -30.61
N SER A 123 -62.30 27.60 -31.84
CA SER A 123 -61.38 27.64 -33.01
C SER A 123 -61.33 28.99 -33.73
N ASP A 124 -62.40 29.78 -33.67
CA ASP A 124 -62.61 30.86 -34.65
C ASP A 124 -62.91 32.24 -34.02
N ILE A 125 -62.99 32.34 -32.69
CA ILE A 125 -63.31 33.59 -32.00
C ILE A 125 -62.13 34.03 -31.16
N ASP A 126 -61.46 35.10 -31.57
CA ASP A 126 -60.45 35.77 -30.76
C ASP A 126 -61.13 36.41 -29.54
N PHE A 127 -60.76 35.95 -28.34
CA PHE A 127 -61.18 36.49 -27.06
C PHE A 127 -60.65 37.92 -26.85
N ARG A 128 -59.46 38.23 -27.41
CA ARG A 128 -58.79 39.53 -27.36
C ARG A 128 -57.90 39.76 -28.57
N ASP A 129 -57.54 41.02 -28.82
CA ASP A 129 -56.65 41.39 -29.91
C ASP A 129 -55.31 40.64 -29.86
N PRO A 130 -54.88 40.03 -30.97
CA PRO A 130 -53.62 39.31 -31.04
C PRO A 130 -52.45 40.28 -30.83
N THR A 131 -51.44 39.82 -30.10
CA THR A 131 -50.25 40.63 -29.80
C THR A 131 -49.03 40.04 -30.45
N ARG A 132 -48.34 40.86 -31.23
CA ARG A 132 -47.04 40.52 -31.80
C ARG A 132 -45.93 41.00 -30.88
N VAL A 133 -45.01 40.12 -30.52
CA VAL A 133 -43.81 40.46 -29.74
C VAL A 133 -42.56 39.87 -30.34
N SER A 134 -41.43 40.54 -30.10
CA SER A 134 -40.13 39.98 -30.45
C SER A 134 -39.83 38.74 -29.61
N PHE A 135 -38.98 37.85 -30.13
CA PHE A 135 -38.48 36.70 -29.36
C PHE A 135 -37.88 37.12 -28.00
N GLU A 136 -37.12 38.21 -27.94
CA GLU A 136 -36.47 38.65 -26.71
C GLU A 136 -37.50 39.06 -25.64
N GLU A 137 -38.53 39.82 -26.03
CA GLU A 137 -39.61 40.21 -25.13
C GLU A 137 -40.42 39.01 -24.65
N TYR A 138 -40.71 38.06 -25.55
CA TYR A 138 -41.41 36.82 -25.20
C TYR A 138 -40.60 35.95 -24.24
N SER A 139 -39.31 35.78 -24.50
CA SER A 139 -38.37 35.04 -23.65
C SER A 139 -38.26 35.67 -22.27
N ARG A 140 -38.09 36.99 -22.20
CA ARG A 140 -38.04 37.74 -20.95
C ARG A 140 -39.34 37.59 -20.14
N TYR A 141 -40.49 37.68 -20.81
CA TYR A 141 -41.79 37.46 -20.18
C TYR A 141 -41.93 36.03 -19.64
N GLN A 142 -41.52 35.03 -20.41
CA GLN A 142 -41.58 33.63 -20.00
C GLN A 142 -40.66 33.35 -18.79
N GLN A 143 -39.45 33.88 -18.81
CA GLN A 143 -38.51 33.79 -17.68
C GLN A 143 -39.10 34.40 -16.41
N GLN A 144 -39.67 35.60 -16.51
CA GLN A 144 -40.33 36.27 -15.37
C GLN A 144 -41.52 35.45 -14.84
N ARG A 145 -42.34 34.90 -15.74
CA ARG A 145 -43.46 34.02 -15.38
C ARG A 145 -42.98 32.77 -14.65
N VAL A 146 -41.92 32.12 -15.15
CA VAL A 146 -41.32 30.92 -14.55
C VAL A 146 -40.80 31.20 -13.14
N VAL A 147 -40.07 32.31 -12.94
CA VAL A 147 -39.58 32.73 -11.63
C VAL A 147 -40.75 32.94 -10.66
N ARG A 148 -41.79 33.63 -11.11
CA ARG A 148 -43.00 33.87 -10.31
C ARG A 148 -43.72 32.56 -9.95
N ASP A 149 -43.91 31.67 -10.90
CA ASP A 149 -44.58 30.38 -10.70
C ASP A 149 -43.77 29.44 -9.80
N TYR A 150 -42.42 29.48 -9.89
CA TYR A 150 -41.51 28.78 -8.99
C TYR A 150 -41.70 29.24 -7.54
N PHE A 151 -41.65 30.55 -7.26
CA PHE A 151 -41.85 31.07 -5.90
C PHE A 151 -43.28 30.85 -5.39
N ARG A 152 -44.30 30.90 -6.27
CA ARG A 152 -45.69 30.58 -5.93
C ARG A 152 -45.87 29.11 -5.54
N THR A 153 -45.23 28.20 -6.27
CA THR A 153 -45.27 26.76 -5.97
C THR A 153 -44.50 26.43 -4.69
N ARG A 154 -43.34 27.07 -4.49
CA ARG A 154 -42.53 26.90 -3.28
C ARG A 154 -43.22 27.43 -2.02
N SER A 155 -43.94 28.55 -2.12
CA SER A 155 -44.74 29.09 -1.01
C SER A 155 -45.95 28.22 -0.69
N ALA A 156 -46.66 27.69 -1.70
CA ALA A 156 -47.74 26.73 -1.49
C ALA A 156 -47.29 25.42 -0.81
N GLY A 157 -46.03 25.01 -1.01
CA GLY A 157 -45.45 23.82 -0.37
C GLY A 157 -45.05 23.98 1.10
N LEU A 158 -45.04 25.21 1.65
CA LEU A 158 -44.74 25.47 3.06
C LEU A 158 -45.98 25.28 3.97
N ASP A 159 -47.19 25.35 3.42
CA ASP A 159 -48.47 25.30 4.15
C ASP A 159 -49.05 23.86 4.30
N GLY A 160 -48.24 22.82 4.06
CA GLY A 160 -48.52 21.46 4.54
C GLY A 160 -49.58 20.63 3.79
N GLU A 161 -50.26 21.18 2.77
CA GLU A 161 -51.29 20.46 2.02
C GLU A 161 -50.90 20.19 0.55
N SER A 162 -50.07 19.16 0.33
CA SER A 162 -50.00 18.26 -0.86
C SER A 162 -48.59 17.67 -1.08
N VAL A 163 -48.34 16.49 -0.50
CA VAL A 163 -47.06 15.74 -0.62
C VAL A 163 -47.07 14.70 -1.77
N THR A 164 -48.07 14.66 -2.65
CA THR A 164 -48.25 13.53 -3.60
C THR A 164 -48.11 13.87 -5.09
N GLY A 165 -47.56 15.03 -5.46
CA GLY A 165 -47.22 15.33 -6.84
C GLY A 165 -45.73 15.62 -6.99
N SER A 166 -44.97 14.72 -7.61
CA SER A 166 -43.56 14.93 -8.01
C SER A 166 -43.46 16.07 -9.04
N ARG A 167 -43.62 17.32 -8.60
CA ARG A 167 -43.59 18.51 -9.44
C ARG A 167 -42.13 18.96 -9.62
N ARG A 168 -41.70 19.07 -10.88
CA ARG A 168 -40.34 19.43 -11.29
C ARG A 168 -39.85 20.73 -10.62
N LEU A 169 -38.64 20.71 -10.05
CA LEU A 169 -37.96 21.88 -9.46
C LEU A 169 -37.53 22.92 -10.51
N ILE A 170 -37.25 22.49 -11.75
CA ILE A 170 -36.83 23.33 -12.88
C ILE A 170 -37.75 23.03 -14.08
N PRO A 171 -38.57 23.99 -14.56
CA PRO A 171 -39.35 23.83 -15.79
C PRO A 171 -38.44 23.93 -17.03
N ARG A 172 -38.94 23.43 -18.17
CA ARG A 172 -38.21 23.50 -19.44
C ARG A 172 -37.97 24.96 -19.83
N ILE A 173 -36.72 25.32 -20.09
CA ILE A 173 -36.32 26.67 -20.51
C ILE A 173 -36.31 26.70 -22.02
N TYR A 174 -37.09 27.59 -22.65
CA TYR A 174 -37.13 27.66 -24.10
C TYR A 174 -36.00 28.55 -24.66
N LEU A 175 -35.34 28.07 -25.71
CA LEU A 175 -34.25 28.72 -26.43
C LEU A 175 -34.78 29.37 -27.71
N GLY A 176 -34.03 30.33 -28.26
CA GLY A 176 -34.40 31.03 -29.48
C GLY A 176 -34.38 30.19 -30.76
N PRO A 177 -34.90 30.72 -31.87
CA PRO A 177 -35.06 29.99 -33.13
C PRO A 177 -33.75 29.42 -33.70
N ILE A 178 -32.60 30.04 -33.39
CA ILE A 178 -31.28 29.54 -33.78
C ILE A 178 -30.95 28.21 -33.08
N ALA A 179 -31.40 28.02 -31.84
CA ALA A 179 -31.15 26.79 -31.08
C ALA A 179 -31.89 25.59 -31.68
N ASP A 180 -33.06 25.81 -32.28
CA ASP A 180 -33.82 24.74 -32.94
C ASP A 180 -33.03 24.15 -34.12
N ARG A 181 -32.38 25.01 -34.92
CA ARG A 181 -31.54 24.59 -36.06
C ARG A 181 -30.30 23.79 -35.65
N ILE A 182 -29.70 24.12 -34.50
CA ILE A 182 -28.44 23.49 -34.03
C ILE A 182 -28.74 22.23 -33.19
N PHE A 183 -29.78 22.28 -32.35
CA PHE A 183 -30.06 21.25 -31.34
C PHE A 183 -31.32 20.42 -31.62
N GLY A 184 -32.07 20.68 -32.69
CA GLY A 184 -33.29 19.93 -33.04
C GLY A 184 -34.41 20.10 -32.02
N GLY A 185 -34.50 21.26 -31.39
CA GLY A 185 -35.53 21.58 -30.43
C GLY A 185 -35.23 22.85 -29.64
N SER A 186 -36.27 23.56 -29.23
CA SER A 186 -36.17 24.87 -28.60
C SER A 186 -36.20 24.82 -27.07
N TYR A 187 -35.80 23.73 -26.41
CA TYR A 187 -35.87 23.66 -24.93
C TYR A 187 -34.67 23.01 -24.26
N VAL A 188 -34.40 23.41 -23.03
CA VAL A 188 -33.42 22.86 -22.09
C VAL A 188 -34.16 22.21 -20.92
N ASP A 189 -33.97 20.91 -20.71
CA ASP A 189 -34.53 20.13 -19.60
C ASP A 189 -33.38 19.61 -18.71
N ILE A 190 -33.16 20.22 -17.54
CA ILE A 190 -32.11 19.82 -16.59
C ILE A 190 -32.78 19.26 -15.33
N LYS A 191 -32.38 18.04 -14.95
CA LYS A 191 -32.88 17.30 -13.80
C LYS A 191 -31.70 16.96 -12.88
N PRO A 192 -31.40 17.83 -11.89
CA PRO A 192 -30.46 17.49 -10.84
C PRO A 192 -31.13 16.57 -9.81
N GLN A 193 -30.39 15.55 -9.37
CA GLN A 193 -30.75 14.59 -8.34
C GLN A 193 -29.53 14.39 -7.42
N GLY A 194 -29.76 13.99 -6.17
CA GLY A 194 -28.71 13.76 -5.19
C GLY A 194 -28.70 14.76 -4.03
N ALA A 195 -27.61 14.77 -3.27
CA ALA A 195 -27.46 15.55 -2.05
C ALA A 195 -26.07 16.19 -1.97
N VAL A 196 -26.01 17.39 -1.37
CA VAL A 196 -24.77 18.07 -1.03
C VAL A 196 -24.78 18.30 0.47
N THR A 197 -23.80 17.73 1.17
CA THR A 197 -23.58 17.96 2.61
C THR A 197 -22.29 18.73 2.77
N LEU A 198 -22.37 19.87 3.47
CA LEU A 198 -21.22 20.67 3.86
C LEU A 198 -21.09 20.57 5.38
N ARG A 199 -19.94 20.16 5.88
CA ARG A 199 -19.62 20.16 7.30
C ARG A 199 -18.48 21.12 7.52
N ALA A 200 -18.71 22.13 8.34
CA ALA A 200 -17.69 23.05 8.80
C ALA A 200 -17.67 22.97 10.32
N GLY A 201 -16.49 22.70 10.88
CA GLY A 201 -16.26 22.57 12.30
C GLY A 201 -14.87 23.07 12.66
N ALA A 202 -14.62 23.24 13.95
CA ALA A 202 -13.28 23.47 14.45
C ALA A 202 -13.01 22.44 15.55
N ARG A 203 -11.89 21.73 15.43
CA ARG A 203 -11.47 20.73 16.39
C ARG A 203 -10.29 21.29 17.17
N PHE A 204 -10.47 21.45 18.47
CA PHE A 204 -9.42 21.83 19.39
C PHE A 204 -9.09 20.64 20.28
N ASN A 205 -7.85 20.18 20.22
CA ASN A 205 -7.35 19.14 21.10
C ASN A 205 -6.30 19.72 22.05
N ARG A 206 -6.38 19.34 23.33
CA ARG A 206 -5.38 19.69 24.33
C ARG A 206 -4.80 18.42 24.94
N ASN A 207 -3.56 18.12 24.59
CA ASN A 207 -2.79 17.07 25.23
C ASN A 207 -1.94 17.68 26.35
N ARG A 208 -2.00 17.11 27.56
CA ARG A 208 -1.21 17.57 28.72
C ARG A 208 0.07 16.76 28.94
N ASN A 209 0.50 15.98 27.95
CA ASN A 209 1.76 15.26 28.01
C ASN A 209 2.92 16.27 28.13
N PRO A 210 3.69 16.25 29.25
CA PRO A 210 4.80 17.17 29.45
C PRO A 210 5.98 16.94 28.49
N LEU A 211 6.04 15.80 27.80
CA LEU A 211 7.05 15.53 26.76
C LEU A 211 6.82 16.36 25.49
N LEU A 212 5.61 16.88 25.28
CA LEU A 212 5.29 17.74 24.13
C LEU A 212 5.58 19.20 24.46
N THR A 213 6.06 19.94 23.46
CA THR A 213 6.23 21.41 23.54
C THR A 213 4.90 22.10 23.87
N LEU A 214 4.95 23.25 24.55
CA LEU A 214 3.73 23.98 24.95
C LEU A 214 2.83 24.34 23.77
N ARG A 215 3.41 24.55 22.59
CA ARG A 215 2.68 24.78 21.34
C ARG A 215 1.99 23.50 20.83
N GLN A 216 2.67 22.35 20.87
CA GLN A 216 2.10 21.06 20.41
C GLN A 216 1.06 20.49 21.38
N GLN A 217 1.10 20.88 22.66
CA GLN A 217 0.06 20.52 23.63
C GLN A 217 -1.33 21.07 23.29
N ARG A 218 -1.44 22.09 22.44
CA ARG A 218 -2.72 22.68 22.01
C ARG A 218 -2.75 22.78 20.48
N VAL A 219 -3.49 21.89 19.85
CA VAL A 219 -3.67 21.89 18.39
C VAL A 219 -5.12 22.28 18.09
N GLY A 220 -5.31 23.24 17.20
CA GLY A 220 -6.61 23.64 16.69
C GLY A 220 -6.61 23.53 15.18
N ASP A 221 -7.60 22.84 14.62
CA ASP A 221 -7.77 22.70 13.19
C ASP A 221 -9.18 23.09 12.76
N PHE A 222 -9.32 23.68 11.58
CA PHE A 222 -10.60 23.96 10.97
C PHE A 222 -10.95 22.81 10.03
N GLU A 223 -11.94 22.03 10.42
CA GLU A 223 -12.40 20.88 9.66
C GLU A 223 -13.47 21.34 8.68
N TYR A 224 -13.17 21.26 7.39
CA TYR A 224 -14.12 21.50 6.31
C TYR A 224 -14.22 20.24 5.47
N ASP A 225 -15.38 19.59 5.53
CA ASP A 225 -15.67 18.37 4.78
C ASP A 225 -16.83 18.63 3.82
N GLN A 226 -16.61 18.27 2.56
CA GLN A 226 -17.54 18.51 1.45
C GLN A 226 -17.94 17.15 0.88
N ASN A 227 -19.20 16.76 1.10
CA ASN A 227 -19.74 15.52 0.54
C ASN A 227 -20.80 15.84 -0.53
N LEU A 228 -20.41 15.79 -1.80
CA LEU A 228 -21.30 15.91 -2.95
C LEU A 228 -21.58 14.52 -3.46
N ASN A 229 -22.85 14.16 -3.58
CA ASN A 229 -23.31 13.03 -4.39
C ASN A 229 -24.40 13.59 -5.31
N LEU A 230 -24.01 13.89 -6.56
CA LEU A 230 -24.82 14.60 -7.52
C LEU A 230 -24.96 13.79 -8.80
N ASN A 231 -26.20 13.59 -9.24
CA ASN A 231 -26.53 13.07 -10.56
C ASN A 231 -27.36 14.12 -11.31
N VAL A 232 -26.80 14.68 -12.37
CA VAL A 232 -27.45 15.69 -13.20
C VAL A 232 -27.62 15.14 -14.60
N THR A 233 -28.87 15.05 -15.05
CA THR A 233 -29.20 14.74 -16.44
C THR A 233 -29.80 15.96 -17.11
N GLY A 234 -29.21 16.38 -18.22
CA GLY A 234 -29.63 17.52 -19.02
C GLY A 234 -29.91 17.10 -20.46
N GLN A 235 -30.95 17.63 -21.07
CA GLN A 235 -31.22 17.50 -22.50
C GLN A 235 -31.47 18.89 -23.08
N ILE A 236 -30.83 19.20 -24.20
CA ILE A 236 -31.01 20.45 -24.95
C ILE A 236 -31.46 20.06 -26.35
N GLY A 237 -32.72 20.41 -26.68
CA GLY A 237 -33.39 19.97 -27.89
C GLY A 237 -33.46 18.44 -27.99
N GLU A 238 -33.27 17.91 -29.19
CA GLU A 238 -33.19 16.48 -29.48
C GLU A 238 -31.74 15.98 -29.63
N LYS A 239 -30.80 16.87 -29.97
CA LYS A 239 -29.44 16.48 -30.36
C LYS A 239 -28.43 16.49 -29.23
N MET A 240 -28.64 17.19 -28.11
CA MET A 240 -27.62 17.30 -27.06
C MET A 240 -28.09 16.75 -25.71
N ARG A 241 -27.29 15.86 -25.11
CA ARG A 241 -27.55 15.23 -23.83
C ARG A 241 -26.34 15.33 -22.91
N LEU A 242 -26.53 15.87 -21.71
CA LEU A 242 -25.54 15.96 -20.65
C LEU A 242 -25.88 14.94 -19.56
N THR A 243 -24.89 14.15 -19.17
CA THR A 243 -24.94 13.28 -17.99
C THR A 243 -23.75 13.63 -17.12
N PHE A 244 -23.99 14.08 -15.89
CA PHE A 244 -22.95 14.41 -14.93
C PHE A 244 -23.25 13.70 -13.60
N ASN A 245 -22.47 12.68 -13.29
CA ASN A 245 -22.47 11.99 -12.02
C ASN A 245 -21.17 12.32 -11.29
N TYR A 246 -21.27 12.84 -10.07
CA TYR A 246 -20.12 13.24 -9.28
C TYR A 246 -20.35 12.91 -7.82
N ASP A 247 -19.50 12.05 -7.29
CA ASP A 247 -19.41 11.71 -5.87
C ASP A 247 -18.00 12.06 -5.35
N THR A 248 -17.92 12.96 -4.37
CA THR A 248 -16.65 13.28 -3.70
C THR A 248 -16.08 12.14 -2.87
N LYS A 249 -16.91 11.16 -2.51
CA LYS A 249 -16.53 9.94 -1.80
C LYS A 249 -16.40 8.74 -2.73
N ALA A 250 -16.48 8.96 -4.05
CA ALA A 250 -16.10 7.94 -5.02
C ALA A 250 -14.70 7.45 -4.70
N ALA A 251 -14.53 6.13 -4.62
CA ALA A 251 -13.21 5.55 -4.41
C ALA A 251 -12.33 5.73 -5.66
N PHE A 252 -12.95 5.95 -6.83
CA PHE A 252 -12.27 6.03 -8.11
C PHE A 252 -12.80 7.14 -9.02
N ASP A 253 -11.91 7.75 -9.80
CA ASP A 253 -12.22 8.88 -10.69
C ASP A 253 -13.16 8.55 -11.87
N PHE A 254 -13.33 7.28 -12.24
CA PHE A 254 -14.27 6.90 -13.32
C PHE A 254 -15.72 6.78 -12.84
N GLU A 255 -15.97 6.58 -11.53
CA GLU A 255 -17.31 6.63 -10.95
C GLU A 255 -17.91 8.04 -11.12
N ASN A 256 -17.01 9.03 -11.12
CA ASN A 256 -17.27 10.39 -11.56
C ASN A 256 -17.39 10.45 -13.09
N ASN A 257 -18.60 10.17 -13.57
CA ASN A 257 -18.91 10.17 -15.00
C ASN A 257 -19.41 11.54 -15.45
N MET A 258 -18.66 12.18 -16.34
CA MET A 258 -19.12 13.36 -17.06
C MET A 258 -19.17 13.01 -18.55
N LYS A 259 -20.35 13.08 -19.15
CA LYS A 259 -20.56 12.77 -20.55
C LYS A 259 -21.46 13.83 -21.20
N LEU A 260 -20.96 14.45 -22.26
CA LEU A 260 -21.75 15.31 -23.14
C LEU A 260 -21.85 14.64 -24.51
N ASP A 261 -23.06 14.27 -24.90
CA ASP A 261 -23.38 13.66 -26.17
C ASP A 261 -24.06 14.67 -27.09
N TYR A 262 -23.52 14.83 -28.30
CA TYR A 262 -24.23 15.39 -29.44
C TYR A 262 -24.52 14.28 -30.45
N THR A 263 -25.79 14.11 -30.84
CA THR A 263 -26.24 13.14 -31.85
C THR A 263 -26.90 13.89 -33.01
N GLY A 264 -26.25 13.84 -34.18
CA GLY A 264 -26.82 14.38 -35.42
C GLY A 264 -27.95 13.51 -35.95
N TYR A 265 -28.73 14.03 -36.89
CA TYR A 265 -29.74 13.23 -37.60
C TYR A 265 -29.09 12.25 -38.56
N GLU A 266 -29.87 11.30 -39.09
CA GLU A 266 -29.36 10.28 -40.00
C GLU A 266 -28.83 10.84 -41.33
N THR A 267 -29.09 12.10 -41.66
CA THR A 267 -28.59 12.78 -42.85
C THR A 267 -27.33 13.61 -42.58
N ASP A 268 -26.95 13.80 -41.31
CA ASP A 268 -25.83 14.66 -40.93
C ASP A 268 -24.48 13.94 -41.14
N ILE A 269 -23.46 14.69 -41.60
CA ILE A 269 -22.09 14.18 -41.71
C ILE A 269 -21.53 13.85 -40.32
N ILE A 270 -21.78 14.73 -39.33
CA ILE A 270 -21.41 14.50 -37.94
C ILE A 270 -22.51 13.67 -37.29
N ARG A 271 -22.24 12.37 -37.08
CA ARG A 271 -23.18 11.44 -36.45
C ARG A 271 -23.19 11.59 -34.94
N LYS A 272 -22.00 11.68 -34.35
CA LYS A 272 -21.87 11.74 -32.89
C LYS A 272 -20.64 12.52 -32.47
N VAL A 273 -20.77 13.35 -31.43
CA VAL A 273 -19.64 13.92 -30.69
C VAL A 273 -19.86 13.62 -29.22
N GLU A 274 -18.93 12.91 -28.59
CA GLU A 274 -18.95 12.59 -27.17
C GLU A 274 -17.78 13.32 -26.50
N LEU A 275 -18.03 14.04 -25.40
CA LEU A 275 -17.00 14.67 -24.56
C LEU A 275 -17.07 14.10 -23.14
N GLY A 276 -15.90 13.94 -22.51
CA GLY A 276 -15.76 13.35 -21.17
C GLY A 276 -15.59 11.83 -21.26
N ASN A 277 -16.40 11.04 -20.56
CA ASN A 277 -16.30 9.58 -20.58
C ASN A 277 -16.74 9.01 -21.95
N VAL A 278 -15.77 8.48 -22.70
CA VAL A 278 -15.94 7.90 -24.04
C VAL A 278 -15.41 6.47 -24.06
N SER A 279 -15.84 5.69 -25.06
CA SER A 279 -15.32 4.36 -25.33
C SER A 279 -15.06 4.19 -26.82
N LEU A 280 -14.02 3.44 -27.16
CA LEU A 280 -13.66 3.09 -28.54
C LEU A 280 -13.66 1.56 -28.70
N PRO A 281 -14.82 0.90 -28.71
CA PRO A 281 -14.88 -0.51 -29.08
C PRO A 281 -14.44 -0.67 -30.54
N LEU A 282 -13.51 -1.59 -30.78
CA LEU A 282 -13.01 -1.94 -32.11
C LEU A 282 -13.45 -3.37 -32.43
N ASN A 283 -13.80 -3.63 -33.69
CA ASN A 283 -14.20 -4.96 -34.16
C ASN A 283 -13.00 -5.87 -34.49
N ASN A 284 -11.78 -5.39 -34.27
CA ASN A 284 -10.54 -6.07 -34.58
C ASN A 284 -10.01 -6.76 -33.31
N SER A 285 -9.77 -8.07 -33.36
CA SER A 285 -9.27 -8.82 -32.21
C SER A 285 -7.79 -8.54 -31.90
N LEU A 286 -6.99 -8.17 -32.91
CA LEU A 286 -5.57 -7.81 -32.79
C LEU A 286 -5.33 -6.37 -32.32
N VAL A 287 -6.30 -5.45 -32.53
CA VAL A 287 -6.22 -4.05 -32.08
C VAL A 287 -7.35 -3.75 -31.12
N GLN A 288 -7.04 -3.71 -29.83
CA GLN A 288 -8.00 -3.41 -28.77
C GLN A 288 -8.08 -1.91 -28.53
N GLY A 289 -9.29 -1.35 -28.55
CA GLY A 289 -9.54 0.05 -28.21
C GLY A 289 -9.98 0.17 -26.76
N GLY A 290 -9.69 1.31 -26.12
CA GLY A 290 -10.01 1.52 -24.71
C GLY A 290 -11.51 1.68 -24.45
N GLN A 291 -12.01 1.03 -23.41
CA GLN A 291 -13.42 1.14 -22.98
C GLN A 291 -13.66 2.27 -21.99
N ASN A 292 -12.69 2.55 -21.10
CA ASN A 292 -12.78 3.61 -20.09
C ASN A 292 -11.82 4.76 -20.43
N LEU A 293 -12.26 5.65 -21.32
CA LEU A 293 -11.48 6.79 -21.79
C LEU A 293 -12.12 8.10 -21.32
N PHE A 294 -11.31 9.11 -21.02
CA PHE A 294 -11.80 10.47 -20.78
C PHE A 294 -11.24 11.44 -21.82
N GLY A 295 -12.10 11.97 -22.68
CA GLY A 295 -11.68 12.88 -23.74
C GLY A 295 -12.78 13.17 -24.74
N ILE A 296 -12.39 13.24 -26.01
CA ILE A 296 -13.26 13.61 -27.13
C ILE A 296 -13.33 12.44 -28.09
N LYS A 297 -14.54 12.05 -28.48
CA LYS A 297 -14.78 11.08 -29.55
C LYS A 297 -15.74 11.67 -30.58
N THR A 298 -15.39 11.52 -31.85
CA THR A 298 -16.18 12.04 -32.96
C THR A 298 -16.45 10.93 -33.97
N GLN A 299 -17.70 10.80 -34.39
CA GLN A 299 -18.14 9.90 -35.45
C GLN A 299 -18.64 10.69 -36.65
N LEU A 300 -18.01 10.49 -37.79
CA LEU A 300 -18.32 11.13 -39.07
C LEU A 300 -18.75 10.07 -40.08
N GLN A 301 -19.73 10.38 -40.92
CA GLN A 301 -20.19 9.51 -42.00
C GLN A 301 -20.10 10.22 -43.35
N PHE A 302 -19.26 9.71 -44.24
CA PHE A 302 -19.10 10.16 -45.62
C PHE A 302 -19.58 9.07 -46.57
N GLY A 303 -20.89 9.05 -46.86
CA GLY A 303 -21.50 8.02 -47.70
C GLY A 303 -21.34 6.62 -47.12
N LYS A 304 -20.48 5.78 -47.71
CA LYS A 304 -20.16 4.42 -47.26
C LYS A 304 -18.98 4.34 -46.27
N LEU A 305 -18.25 5.44 -46.08
CA LEU A 305 -17.10 5.54 -45.18
C LEU A 305 -17.52 6.14 -43.84
N GLY A 306 -17.46 5.37 -42.77
CA GLY A 306 -17.53 5.85 -41.39
C GLY A 306 -16.13 6.16 -40.87
N ILE A 307 -15.96 7.26 -40.15
CA ILE A 307 -14.71 7.63 -39.48
C ILE A 307 -15.02 7.86 -38.00
N THR A 308 -14.37 7.12 -37.11
CA THR A 308 -14.43 7.34 -35.66
C THR A 308 -13.07 7.80 -35.17
N ALA A 309 -12.96 9.01 -34.67
CA ALA A 309 -11.74 9.55 -34.09
C ALA A 309 -11.88 9.69 -32.57
N VAL A 310 -10.80 9.45 -31.82
CA VAL A 310 -10.73 9.64 -30.38
C VAL A 310 -9.45 10.37 -29.99
N ALA A 311 -9.54 11.28 -29.03
CA ALA A 311 -8.40 11.90 -28.36
C ALA A 311 -8.73 11.96 -26.86
N SER A 312 -8.04 11.16 -26.07
CA SER A 312 -8.47 10.87 -24.70
C SER A 312 -7.32 10.50 -23.78
N THR A 313 -7.60 10.47 -22.48
CA THR A 313 -6.76 9.79 -21.50
C THR A 313 -7.34 8.42 -21.16
N LEU A 314 -6.48 7.39 -21.12
CA LEU A 314 -6.84 6.04 -20.72
C LEU A 314 -6.77 5.92 -19.20
N ARG A 315 -7.84 5.39 -18.58
CA ARG A 315 -7.95 5.29 -17.11
C ARG A 315 -7.80 3.87 -16.54
N GLY A 316 -7.85 2.83 -17.37
CA GLY A 316 -7.75 1.43 -16.95
C GLY A 316 -6.43 0.73 -17.37
N THR A 317 -6.12 -0.39 -16.73
CA THR A 317 -5.02 -1.30 -17.10
C THR A 317 -5.59 -2.67 -17.48
N ALA A 318 -5.14 -3.24 -18.60
CA ALA A 318 -5.48 -4.61 -18.97
C ALA A 318 -4.55 -5.60 -18.22
N ASP A 319 -5.12 -6.69 -17.73
CA ASP A 319 -4.42 -7.75 -17.02
C ASP A 319 -5.01 -9.13 -17.37
N GLU A 320 -4.32 -10.20 -17.00
CA GLU A 320 -4.67 -11.56 -17.39
C GLU A 320 -4.38 -12.58 -16.29
N VAL A 321 -5.30 -13.54 -16.10
CA VAL A 321 -5.13 -14.71 -15.23
C VAL A 321 -5.24 -15.99 -16.05
N ARG A 322 -4.37 -16.95 -15.76
CA ARG A 322 -4.34 -18.29 -16.37
C ARG A 322 -4.68 -19.34 -15.32
N VAL A 323 -5.61 -20.23 -15.65
CA VAL A 323 -6.14 -21.27 -14.75
C VAL A 323 -6.12 -22.61 -15.47
N GLN A 324 -5.70 -23.67 -14.78
CA GLN A 324 -5.72 -25.03 -15.31
C GLN A 324 -6.34 -25.95 -14.26
N ASN A 325 -7.32 -26.77 -14.66
CA ASN A 325 -8.07 -27.67 -13.76
C ASN A 325 -8.82 -26.98 -12.60
N GLY A 326 -9.34 -25.77 -12.81
CA GLY A 326 -10.14 -25.05 -11.80
C GLY A 326 -9.39 -24.54 -10.58
N ALA A 327 -8.06 -24.61 -10.57
CA ALA A 327 -7.24 -23.95 -9.55
C ALA A 327 -6.20 -23.03 -10.20
N GLN A 328 -6.03 -21.84 -9.62
CA GLN A 328 -4.99 -20.92 -10.05
C GLN A 328 -3.62 -21.53 -9.69
N SER A 329 -2.87 -21.94 -10.71
CA SER A 329 -1.50 -22.40 -10.51
C SER A 329 -0.60 -21.18 -10.29
N ARG A 330 0.11 -21.16 -9.16
CA ARG A 330 1.07 -20.12 -8.83
C ARG A 330 2.47 -20.70 -8.96
N LEU A 331 3.28 -20.06 -9.77
CA LEU A 331 4.71 -20.35 -9.87
C LEU A 331 5.42 -19.77 -8.65
N PHE A 332 6.41 -20.48 -8.15
CA PHE A 332 7.32 -19.98 -7.13
C PHE A 332 8.77 -20.26 -7.53
N GLU A 333 9.65 -19.36 -7.11
CA GLU A 333 11.10 -19.49 -7.23
C GLU A 333 11.69 -18.93 -5.94
N LEU A 334 12.37 -19.78 -5.17
CA LEU A 334 13.03 -19.44 -3.92
C LEU A 334 14.49 -19.84 -4.02
N LYS A 335 15.41 -19.02 -3.52
CA LYS A 335 16.81 -19.41 -3.40
C LYS A 335 17.03 -20.33 -2.19
N ALA A 336 18.07 -21.16 -2.23
CA ALA A 336 18.49 -21.96 -1.09
C ALA A 336 18.85 -21.09 0.14
N SER A 337 19.32 -19.86 -0.07
CA SER A 337 19.57 -18.89 1.00
C SER A 337 18.31 -18.28 1.63
N GLN A 338 17.13 -18.44 1.02
CA GLN A 338 15.85 -17.86 1.48
C GLN A 338 15.05 -18.82 2.39
N TYR A 339 15.71 -19.51 3.30
CA TYR A 339 15.05 -20.32 4.33
C TYR A 339 14.35 -19.45 5.39
N GLU A 340 13.40 -20.04 6.14
CA GLU A 340 12.75 -19.36 7.28
C GLU A 340 13.71 -19.21 8.48
N ARG A 341 14.33 -18.03 8.62
CA ARG A 341 15.21 -17.68 9.75
C ARG A 341 14.42 -17.48 11.05
N ASP A 342 15.04 -17.80 12.20
CA ASP A 342 14.54 -17.50 13.56
C ASP A 342 13.14 -18.05 13.90
N ARG A 343 12.70 -19.12 13.22
CA ARG A 343 11.37 -19.75 13.41
C ARG A 343 11.42 -21.21 13.81
N HIS A 344 12.39 -21.95 13.30
CA HIS A 344 12.43 -23.40 13.39
C HIS A 344 13.68 -23.86 14.15
N PHE A 345 13.49 -24.67 15.19
CA PHE A 345 14.58 -25.09 16.07
C PHE A 345 14.46 -26.55 16.47
N PHE A 346 15.55 -27.31 16.35
CA PHE A 346 15.69 -28.59 17.03
C PHE A 346 15.68 -28.39 18.54
N LEU A 347 15.07 -29.31 19.28
CA LEU A 347 14.98 -29.21 20.75
C LEU A 347 16.30 -29.51 21.48
N SER A 348 17.25 -30.17 20.81
CA SER A 348 18.62 -30.46 21.26
C SER A 348 19.42 -31.08 20.11
N HIS A 349 20.75 -31.20 20.27
CA HIS A 349 21.57 -31.86 19.25
C HIS A 349 21.26 -33.34 19.08
N PHE A 350 20.70 -33.99 20.11
CA PHE A 350 20.24 -35.38 20.04
C PHE A 350 19.25 -35.62 18.88
N PHE A 351 18.30 -34.69 18.69
CA PHE A 351 17.30 -34.77 17.63
C PHE A 351 17.91 -34.42 16.27
N ARG A 352 18.70 -33.33 16.22
CA ARG A 352 19.39 -32.89 15.01
C ARG A 352 20.24 -34.00 14.38
N GLU A 353 21.08 -34.66 15.18
CA GLU A 353 22.00 -35.71 14.70
C GLU A 353 21.28 -36.99 14.21
N ARG A 354 20.00 -37.16 14.58
CA ARG A 354 19.18 -38.30 14.16
C ARG A 354 18.24 -37.99 13.02
N TYR A 355 18.04 -36.72 12.68
CA TYR A 355 17.06 -36.28 11.71
C TYR A 355 17.25 -36.98 10.35
N ASP A 356 18.45 -36.92 9.77
CA ASP A 356 18.79 -37.56 8.49
C ASP A 356 18.61 -39.08 8.54
N ALA A 357 19.02 -39.72 9.64
CA ALA A 357 18.91 -41.17 9.81
C ALA A 357 17.45 -41.62 9.97
N ALA A 358 16.63 -40.86 10.69
CA ALA A 358 15.21 -41.12 10.91
C ALA A 358 14.39 -40.98 9.62
N LEU A 359 14.87 -40.15 8.67
CA LEU A 359 14.20 -39.85 7.40
C LEU A 359 14.86 -40.51 6.18
N ARG A 360 15.83 -41.41 6.39
CA ARG A 360 16.51 -42.11 5.29
C ARG A 360 15.60 -43.03 4.46
N ASN A 361 14.54 -43.55 5.08
CA ASN A 361 13.67 -44.59 4.53
C ASN A 361 12.23 -44.11 4.38
N LEU A 362 12.01 -42.97 3.72
CA LEU A 362 10.67 -42.44 3.45
C LEU A 362 9.78 -43.48 2.73
N PRO A 363 8.46 -43.51 3.01
CA PRO A 363 7.68 -42.59 3.84
C PRO A 363 7.72 -42.86 5.36
N THR A 364 8.36 -43.94 5.81
CA THR A 364 8.33 -44.34 7.23
C THR A 364 9.38 -43.60 8.05
N VAL A 365 8.96 -42.89 9.11
CA VAL A 365 9.86 -42.21 10.05
C VAL A 365 10.41 -43.20 11.08
N GLN A 366 11.73 -43.35 11.15
CA GLN A 366 12.43 -44.30 12.03
C GLN A 366 13.16 -43.61 13.19
N SER A 367 12.44 -42.82 13.99
CA SER A 367 13.05 -42.10 15.13
C SER A 367 12.97 -42.84 16.47
N GLY A 368 11.87 -43.55 16.73
CA GLY A 368 11.58 -44.14 18.05
C GLY A 368 11.32 -43.10 19.16
N ILE A 369 11.10 -41.84 18.76
CA ILE A 369 10.94 -40.67 19.64
C ILE A 369 9.49 -40.22 19.62
N GLU A 370 8.98 -39.80 20.78
CA GLU A 370 7.67 -39.14 20.90
C GLU A 370 7.73 -38.03 21.97
N ILE A 371 7.67 -36.77 21.56
CA ILE A 371 7.55 -35.62 22.49
C ILE A 371 6.15 -35.59 23.08
N ARG A 372 6.03 -35.71 24.40
CA ARG A 372 4.73 -35.73 25.11
C ARG A 372 4.32 -34.37 25.62
N ARG A 373 5.29 -33.56 26.06
CA ARG A 373 5.07 -32.21 26.59
C ARG A 373 6.20 -31.31 26.15
N LEU A 374 5.85 -30.11 25.73
CA LEU A 374 6.79 -29.06 25.37
C LEU A 374 6.27 -27.73 25.94
N GLU A 375 7.13 -27.04 26.68
CA GLU A 375 6.89 -25.69 27.18
C GLU A 375 7.94 -24.76 26.57
N VAL A 376 7.47 -23.64 25.98
CA VAL A 376 8.31 -22.70 25.25
C VAL A 376 8.26 -21.34 25.92
N TYR A 377 9.42 -20.72 26.09
CA TYR A 377 9.61 -19.44 26.76
C TYR A 377 10.35 -18.47 25.85
N VAL A 378 9.81 -17.26 25.73
CA VAL A 378 10.41 -16.16 24.95
C VAL A 378 10.49 -14.91 25.81
N THR A 379 11.54 -14.09 25.63
CA THR A 379 11.67 -12.79 26.28
C THR A 379 10.39 -11.95 26.14
N ASN A 380 9.97 -11.28 27.22
CA ASN A 380 8.77 -10.45 27.20
C ASN A 380 9.07 -8.98 26.85
N ASP A 381 8.95 -8.64 25.57
CA ASP A 381 9.23 -7.27 25.10
C ASP A 381 7.98 -6.38 25.10
N ASN A 382 6.79 -7.00 25.02
CA ASN A 382 5.51 -6.29 24.86
C ASN A 382 4.84 -5.84 26.17
N ARG A 383 5.59 -5.83 27.29
CA ARG A 383 5.09 -5.48 28.64
C ARG A 383 3.80 -6.21 29.05
N THR A 384 3.56 -7.39 28.48
CA THR A 384 2.44 -8.26 28.87
C THR A 384 2.69 -8.76 30.29
N THR A 385 1.65 -8.92 31.10
CA THR A 385 1.79 -9.31 32.53
C THR A 385 1.51 -10.79 32.79
N ASP A 386 1.02 -11.51 31.79
CA ASP A 386 0.50 -12.87 31.96
C ASP A 386 1.61 -13.92 31.78
N ASN A 387 1.54 -15.00 32.57
CA ASN A 387 2.45 -16.16 32.52
C ASN A 387 3.95 -15.82 32.47
N LEU A 388 4.34 -14.74 33.17
CA LEU A 388 5.72 -14.30 33.25
C LEU A 388 6.51 -15.07 34.30
N ARG A 389 7.73 -15.45 33.93
CA ARG A 389 8.70 -16.03 34.85
C ARG A 389 10.11 -15.51 34.60
N ASN A 390 10.88 -15.42 35.68
CA ASN A 390 12.32 -15.28 35.57
C ASN A 390 12.89 -16.64 35.16
N VAL A 391 13.62 -16.68 34.06
CA VAL A 391 14.19 -17.93 33.52
C VAL A 391 15.67 -17.76 33.29
N VAL A 392 16.41 -18.85 33.47
CA VAL A 392 17.79 -18.98 33.03
C VAL A 392 17.81 -20.07 31.96
N THR A 393 18.04 -19.66 30.73
CA THR A 393 18.25 -20.60 29.62
C THR A 393 19.74 -20.92 29.53
N LEU A 394 20.07 -22.20 29.37
CA LEU A 394 21.45 -22.70 29.38
C LEU A 394 21.75 -23.43 28.09
N MET A 395 22.89 -23.12 27.50
CA MET A 395 23.32 -23.70 26.23
C MET A 395 23.63 -25.18 26.36
N ASP A 396 24.40 -25.59 27.36
CA ASP A 396 24.86 -26.97 27.49
C ASP A 396 23.82 -27.89 28.13
N LEU A 397 22.72 -27.34 28.65
CA LEU A 397 21.79 -28.10 29.48
C LEU A 397 21.29 -29.35 28.75
N ALA A 398 21.41 -30.50 29.41
CA ALA A 398 20.98 -31.79 28.88
C ALA A 398 21.63 -32.23 27.54
N GLU A 399 22.73 -31.60 27.11
CA GLU A 399 23.47 -32.02 25.93
C GLU A 399 24.40 -33.20 26.23
N PRO A 400 24.30 -34.31 25.47
CA PRO A 400 25.11 -35.49 25.71
C PRO A 400 26.53 -35.40 25.14
N THR A 401 26.68 -34.80 23.95
CA THR A 401 27.89 -34.86 23.14
C THR A 401 28.39 -33.48 22.69
N ARG A 402 27.48 -32.54 22.40
CA ARG A 402 27.76 -31.19 21.89
C ARG A 402 27.88 -30.15 22.99
N VAL A 403 28.67 -30.46 24.01
CA VAL A 403 28.90 -29.57 25.17
C VAL A 403 30.00 -28.56 24.85
N TYR A 404 29.76 -27.28 25.09
CA TYR A 404 30.75 -26.20 24.92
C TYR A 404 31.76 -26.16 26.07
N ARG A 405 31.30 -26.29 27.31
CA ARG A 405 32.15 -26.29 28.52
C ARG A 405 32.54 -27.71 28.90
N ARG A 406 33.79 -28.09 28.63
CA ARG A 406 34.32 -29.43 28.93
C ARG A 406 34.10 -29.89 30.38
N GLN A 407 34.06 -28.96 31.34
CA GLN A 407 33.81 -29.25 32.76
C GLN A 407 32.46 -29.93 33.03
N PHE A 408 31.45 -29.72 32.19
CA PHE A 408 30.14 -30.37 32.35
C PHE A 408 30.04 -31.70 31.61
N GLN A 409 30.99 -32.00 30.73
CA GLN A 409 30.95 -33.21 29.92
C GLN A 409 31.12 -34.45 30.79
N ASN A 410 30.20 -35.40 30.65
CA ASN A 410 30.31 -36.68 31.32
C ASN A 410 31.42 -37.55 30.67
N PRO A 411 32.29 -38.22 31.46
CA PRO A 411 33.35 -39.09 30.93
C PRO A 411 32.82 -40.30 30.13
N SER A 412 31.59 -40.72 30.40
CA SER A 412 30.86 -41.75 29.65
C SER A 412 29.54 -41.13 29.16
N PRO A 413 29.56 -40.42 28.02
CA PRO A 413 28.39 -39.68 27.56
C PRO A 413 27.24 -40.65 27.27
N ARG A 414 26.11 -40.44 27.94
CA ARG A 414 24.84 -41.06 27.55
C ARG A 414 24.45 -40.48 26.20
N VAL A 415 23.94 -41.26 25.26
CA VAL A 415 23.61 -40.73 23.93
C VAL A 415 22.30 -39.93 23.93
N VAL A 416 21.48 -40.05 24.96
CA VAL A 416 20.13 -39.44 25.05
C VAL A 416 20.17 -38.06 25.73
N ALA A 417 19.35 -37.13 25.25
CA ALA A 417 19.18 -35.82 25.88
C ALA A 417 18.33 -35.93 27.15
N THR A 418 18.90 -35.60 28.30
CA THR A 418 18.21 -35.65 29.60
C THR A 418 18.95 -34.74 30.58
N ASN A 419 18.31 -34.23 31.63
CA ASN A 419 18.97 -33.39 32.63
C ASN A 419 20.26 -34.02 33.22
N ASN A 420 20.35 -35.35 33.22
CA ASN A 420 21.53 -36.10 33.68
C ASN A 420 22.50 -36.50 32.54
N ALA A 421 22.33 -35.97 31.32
CA ALA A 421 23.22 -36.25 30.19
C ALA A 421 24.61 -35.65 30.41
N ASN A 422 24.67 -34.52 31.12
CA ASN A 422 25.86 -33.83 31.58
C ASN A 422 25.69 -33.44 33.06
N THR A 423 26.68 -32.75 33.65
CA THR A 423 26.64 -32.38 35.09
C THR A 423 26.09 -30.98 35.36
N GLU A 424 25.74 -30.21 34.32
CA GLU A 424 25.34 -28.81 34.46
C GLU A 424 24.05 -28.65 35.29
N PHE A 425 22.99 -29.41 34.96
CA PHE A 425 21.73 -29.32 35.69
C PHE A 425 21.89 -29.60 37.20
N ASN A 426 22.64 -30.65 37.54
CA ASN A 426 22.88 -31.02 38.94
C ASN A 426 23.71 -29.96 39.66
N THR A 427 24.68 -29.34 38.98
CA THR A 427 25.47 -28.22 39.53
C THR A 427 24.58 -27.03 39.91
N LEU A 428 23.55 -26.74 39.10
CA LEU A 428 22.57 -25.68 39.36
C LEU A 428 21.60 -26.06 40.48
N ALA A 429 21.12 -27.30 40.47
CA ALA A 429 20.21 -27.82 41.49
C ALA A 429 20.88 -27.81 42.88
N ASP A 430 22.14 -28.21 42.98
CA ASP A 430 22.93 -28.24 44.21
C ASP A 430 23.29 -26.82 44.72
N GLY A 431 23.31 -25.82 43.84
CA GLY A 431 23.57 -24.42 44.19
C GLY A 431 22.46 -23.73 45.01
N GLY A 432 21.28 -24.36 45.12
CA GLY A 432 20.18 -23.92 45.99
C GLY A 432 19.76 -22.46 45.77
N ALA A 433 19.64 -21.70 46.86
CA ALA A 433 19.18 -20.31 46.82
C ALA A 433 20.11 -19.37 46.03
N GLN A 434 21.41 -19.65 45.96
CA GLN A 434 22.35 -18.82 45.18
C GLN A 434 22.13 -18.97 43.68
N ALA A 435 21.86 -20.20 43.22
CA ALA A 435 21.58 -20.51 41.82
C ALA A 435 20.16 -20.13 41.39
N ARG A 436 19.20 -20.07 42.33
CA ARG A 436 17.81 -19.71 42.03
C ARG A 436 17.46 -18.23 42.24
N GLY A 437 18.18 -17.50 43.08
CA GLY A 437 17.86 -16.10 43.36
C GLY A 437 18.10 -15.19 42.14
N GLU A 438 17.11 -14.39 41.76
CA GLU A 438 17.21 -13.48 40.61
C GLU A 438 18.46 -12.57 40.68
N LEU A 439 18.80 -12.07 41.87
CA LEU A 439 19.94 -11.16 42.07
C LEU A 439 21.29 -11.87 42.24
N THR A 440 21.31 -13.15 42.60
CA THR A 440 22.53 -13.91 42.93
C THR A 440 22.98 -14.85 41.81
N VAL A 441 22.06 -15.28 40.96
CA VAL A 441 22.30 -16.32 39.94
C VAL A 441 23.40 -15.94 38.95
N ASP A 442 23.45 -14.69 38.48
CA ASP A 442 24.48 -14.24 37.53
C ASP A 442 25.88 -14.40 38.13
N ASN A 443 26.06 -14.07 39.42
CA ASN A 443 27.34 -14.23 40.13
C ASN A 443 27.68 -15.70 40.41
N PHE A 444 26.68 -16.52 40.73
CA PHE A 444 26.85 -17.96 40.92
C PHE A 444 27.34 -18.63 39.63
N LEU A 445 26.69 -18.34 38.49
CA LEU A 445 27.05 -18.87 37.18
C LEU A 445 28.42 -18.37 36.72
N ALA A 446 28.73 -17.08 36.93
CA ALA A 446 30.07 -16.55 36.69
C ALA A 446 31.14 -17.28 37.52
N GLY A 447 30.83 -17.64 38.77
CA GLY A 447 31.69 -18.47 39.62
C GLY A 447 31.93 -19.89 39.09
N GLN A 448 31.07 -20.39 38.19
CA GLN A 448 31.25 -21.65 37.46
C GLN A 448 31.98 -21.46 36.11
N ASN A 449 32.61 -20.30 35.89
CA ASN A 449 33.21 -19.90 34.61
C ASN A 449 32.22 -19.83 33.43
N LEU A 450 30.94 -19.57 33.71
CA LEU A 450 29.93 -19.35 32.68
C LEU A 450 29.79 -17.86 32.38
N VAL A 451 29.71 -17.56 31.10
CA VAL A 451 29.64 -16.21 30.55
C VAL A 451 28.21 -15.96 30.08
N LYS A 452 27.61 -14.89 30.60
CA LYS A 452 26.27 -14.45 30.16
C LYS A 452 26.29 -14.15 28.67
N THR A 453 25.18 -14.40 27.99
CA THR A 453 25.01 -14.36 26.52
C THR A 453 25.64 -15.53 25.78
N VAL A 454 26.79 -16.07 26.22
CA VAL A 454 27.44 -17.22 25.58
C VAL A 454 26.91 -18.54 26.13
N ASP A 455 27.05 -18.77 27.43
CA ASP A 455 26.69 -20.02 28.09
C ASP A 455 25.24 -20.02 28.60
N PHE A 456 24.77 -18.85 29.05
CA PHE A 456 23.44 -18.70 29.61
C PHE A 456 22.84 -17.32 29.35
N GLU A 457 21.51 -17.25 29.37
CA GLU A 457 20.76 -16.00 29.38
C GLU A 457 19.81 -15.96 30.56
N ARG A 458 19.83 -14.86 31.32
CA ARG A 458 18.85 -14.59 32.38
C ARG A 458 17.88 -13.54 31.88
N VAL A 459 16.65 -13.96 31.60
CA VAL A 459 15.60 -13.10 31.07
C VAL A 459 14.30 -13.27 31.83
N ARG A 460 13.46 -12.24 31.79
CA ARG A 460 12.06 -12.38 32.17
C ARG A 460 11.28 -12.80 30.94
N ALA A 461 10.88 -14.06 30.91
CA ALA A 461 10.23 -14.66 29.76
C ALA A 461 8.73 -14.88 30.00
N ARG A 462 7.97 -14.85 28.91
CA ARG A 462 6.58 -15.34 28.89
C ARG A 462 6.57 -16.78 28.39
N LYS A 463 5.72 -17.61 28.99
CA LYS A 463 5.40 -18.92 28.42
C LYS A 463 4.47 -18.73 27.22
N LEU A 464 4.82 -19.30 26.07
CA LEU A 464 3.99 -19.25 24.86
C LEU A 464 2.74 -20.12 25.04
N ASP A 465 1.61 -19.67 24.49
CA ASP A 465 0.42 -20.52 24.37
C ASP A 465 0.68 -21.61 23.30
N PRO A 466 0.16 -22.85 23.48
CA PRO A 466 0.27 -23.91 22.48
C PRO A 466 -0.24 -23.55 21.07
N ARG A 467 -1.03 -22.49 20.92
CA ARG A 467 -1.48 -21.98 19.60
C ARG A 467 -0.45 -21.11 18.90
N GLU A 468 0.59 -20.66 19.59
CA GLU A 468 1.63 -19.77 19.04
C GLU A 468 2.79 -20.53 18.39
N TYR A 469 2.86 -21.86 18.59
CA TYR A 469 3.88 -22.72 18.03
C TYR A 469 3.31 -24.09 17.66
N THR A 470 3.99 -24.79 16.78
CA THR A 470 3.79 -26.20 16.48
C THR A 470 5.08 -26.96 16.73
N PHE A 471 5.03 -28.28 16.86
CA PHE A 471 6.23 -29.11 16.99
C PHE A 471 6.01 -30.47 16.36
N ASN A 472 7.08 -31.08 15.86
CA ASN A 472 7.04 -32.45 15.35
C ASN A 472 7.43 -33.41 16.47
N ALA A 473 6.44 -34.16 16.96
CA ALA A 473 6.62 -35.08 18.09
C ALA A 473 7.60 -36.24 17.79
N GLN A 474 7.75 -36.63 16.52
CA GLN A 474 8.62 -37.76 16.14
C GLN A 474 10.05 -37.33 15.82
N LEU A 475 10.24 -36.10 15.32
CA LEU A 475 11.54 -35.59 14.87
C LEU A 475 12.18 -34.61 15.86
N GLY A 476 11.43 -34.10 16.85
CA GLY A 476 11.98 -33.31 17.94
C GLY A 476 12.45 -31.91 17.55
N TYR A 477 11.63 -31.18 16.79
CA TYR A 477 11.82 -29.77 16.48
C TYR A 477 10.53 -28.97 16.71
N LEU A 478 10.67 -27.67 16.96
CA LEU A 478 9.57 -26.72 17.12
C LEU A 478 9.57 -25.70 15.99
N SER A 479 8.39 -25.19 15.66
CA SER A 479 8.14 -24.16 14.67
C SER A 479 7.28 -23.06 15.28
N LEU A 480 7.78 -21.83 15.27
CA LEU A 480 7.04 -20.66 15.75
C LEU A 480 6.18 -20.07 14.64
N ASN A 481 4.97 -19.59 14.99
CA ASN A 481 4.10 -18.93 14.03
C ASN A 481 4.62 -17.55 13.61
N THR A 482 5.43 -16.92 14.46
CA THR A 482 6.11 -15.64 14.21
C THR A 482 7.62 -15.82 14.38
N ALA A 483 8.41 -15.20 13.50
CA ALA A 483 9.87 -15.15 13.68
C ALA A 483 10.21 -14.43 14.98
N LEU A 484 11.24 -14.91 15.66
CA LEU A 484 11.80 -14.22 16.81
C LEU A 484 12.56 -12.98 16.35
N LEU A 485 12.55 -11.95 17.19
CA LEU A 485 13.41 -10.78 17.00
C LEU A 485 14.87 -11.15 17.35
N PRO A 486 15.88 -10.49 16.75
CA PRO A 486 17.28 -10.81 17.00
C PRO A 486 17.67 -10.80 18.49
N GLU A 487 17.10 -9.89 19.28
CA GLU A 487 17.30 -9.73 20.72
C GLU A 487 16.49 -10.70 21.60
N GLN A 488 15.57 -11.47 21.02
CA GLN A 488 14.75 -12.42 21.79
C GLN A 488 15.51 -13.71 22.08
N VAL A 489 15.41 -14.17 23.33
CA VAL A 489 15.94 -15.44 23.81
C VAL A 489 14.85 -16.50 23.72
N LEU A 490 15.19 -17.69 23.22
CA LEU A 490 14.30 -18.84 23.16
C LEU A 490 14.77 -19.93 24.12
N GLY A 491 13.93 -20.25 25.10
CA GLY A 491 14.13 -21.33 26.05
C GLY A 491 13.04 -22.39 25.96
N VAL A 492 13.39 -23.65 26.17
CA VAL A 492 12.43 -24.76 26.19
C VAL A 492 12.63 -25.70 27.38
N SER A 493 11.55 -26.33 27.81
CA SER A 493 11.59 -27.54 28.63
C SER A 493 10.60 -28.56 28.08
N TYR A 494 10.96 -29.84 28.10
CA TYR A 494 10.17 -30.89 27.47
C TYR A 494 10.37 -32.25 28.11
N GLU A 495 9.35 -33.10 27.89
CA GLU A 495 9.36 -34.52 28.23
C GLU A 495 9.10 -35.33 26.96
N TYR A 496 9.88 -36.38 26.75
CA TYR A 496 9.75 -37.27 25.60
C TYR A 496 9.96 -38.74 25.94
N LEU A 497 9.37 -39.61 25.13
CA LEU A 497 9.60 -41.04 25.14
C LEU A 497 10.66 -41.39 24.10
N TYR A 498 11.61 -42.25 24.47
CA TYR A 498 12.52 -42.87 23.51
C TYR A 498 12.66 -44.36 23.82
N ASN A 499 12.27 -45.21 22.86
CA ASN A 499 12.28 -46.67 23.00
C ASN A 499 11.57 -47.20 24.28
N GLY A 500 10.50 -46.53 24.70
CA GLY A 500 9.71 -46.93 25.88
C GLY A 500 10.14 -46.32 27.21
N GLU A 501 11.23 -45.56 27.26
CA GLU A 501 11.68 -44.84 28.46
C GLU A 501 11.40 -43.33 28.38
N VAL A 502 11.02 -42.72 29.51
CA VAL A 502 10.69 -41.29 29.60
C VAL A 502 11.94 -40.50 30.00
N TYR A 503 12.21 -39.44 29.24
CA TYR A 503 13.32 -38.52 29.45
C TYR A 503 12.80 -37.08 29.56
N LYS A 504 13.48 -36.27 30.38
CA LYS A 504 13.12 -34.89 30.66
C LYS A 504 14.31 -33.95 30.51
N VAL A 505 14.05 -32.78 29.93
CA VAL A 505 15.01 -31.69 29.71
C VAL A 505 14.45 -30.38 30.25
N GLY A 506 15.25 -29.69 31.07
CA GLY A 506 14.83 -28.49 31.79
C GLY A 506 13.89 -28.79 32.96
N GLU A 507 13.23 -27.74 33.45
CA GLU A 507 12.21 -27.82 34.49
C GLU A 507 10.82 -27.58 33.89
N LEU A 508 9.87 -28.47 34.17
CA LEU A 508 8.47 -28.33 33.79
C LEU A 508 7.63 -27.76 34.94
N VAL A 509 6.40 -27.32 34.67
CA VAL A 509 5.49 -26.75 35.71
C VAL A 509 5.43 -27.58 36.99
N GLU A 510 5.49 -28.91 36.87
CA GLU A 510 5.42 -29.83 38.00
C GLU A 510 6.67 -29.77 38.90
N ASP A 511 7.83 -29.47 38.32
CA ASP A 511 9.10 -29.39 39.03
C ASP A 511 9.24 -28.07 39.80
N TYR A 512 8.78 -26.96 39.21
CA TYR A 512 8.92 -25.63 39.80
C TYR A 512 7.65 -25.10 40.48
N ALA A 513 6.67 -25.96 40.76
CA ALA A 513 5.44 -25.58 41.47
C ALA A 513 5.70 -24.91 42.83
N ASN A 514 6.81 -25.25 43.49
CA ASN A 514 7.23 -24.71 44.79
C ASN A 514 8.26 -23.57 44.68
N VAL A 515 8.68 -23.19 43.47
CA VAL A 515 9.65 -22.11 43.22
C VAL A 515 8.90 -20.78 43.27
N ARG A 516 9.47 -19.75 43.90
CA ARG A 516 8.84 -18.43 44.02
C ARG A 516 9.01 -17.59 42.75
N GLN A 517 8.14 -16.60 42.55
CA GLN A 517 8.16 -15.79 41.32
C GLN A 517 9.44 -14.96 41.14
N ASP A 518 10.11 -14.61 42.23
CA ASP A 518 11.43 -13.96 42.30
C ASP A 518 12.61 -14.94 42.13
N GLU A 519 12.33 -16.24 42.01
CA GLU A 519 13.33 -17.27 41.72
C GLU A 519 13.28 -17.68 40.24
N VAL A 520 14.44 -18.08 39.72
CA VAL A 520 14.61 -18.52 38.34
C VAL A 520 14.30 -20.01 38.17
N ILE A 521 13.82 -20.35 36.98
CA ILE A 521 13.71 -21.75 36.50
C ILE A 521 14.75 -22.02 35.41
N PHE A 522 15.22 -23.25 35.33
CA PHE A 522 16.28 -23.65 34.39
C PHE A 522 15.71 -24.30 33.13
N LEU A 523 16.08 -23.76 31.98
CA LEU A 523 15.57 -24.17 30.67
C LEU A 523 16.72 -24.47 29.71
N LYS A 524 16.45 -25.26 28.68
CA LYS A 524 17.36 -25.46 27.57
C LYS A 524 17.32 -24.24 26.65
N MET A 525 18.47 -23.65 26.34
CA MET A 525 18.57 -22.57 25.37
C MET A 525 18.57 -23.12 23.94
N LEU A 526 17.72 -22.55 23.09
CA LEU A 526 17.72 -22.80 21.64
C LEU A 526 18.26 -21.60 20.85
N LYS A 527 18.04 -20.37 21.35
CA LYS A 527 18.54 -19.13 20.78
C LYS A 527 18.87 -18.13 21.90
N ALA A 528 20.00 -17.43 21.78
CA ALA A 528 20.42 -16.36 22.69
C ALA A 528 20.16 -14.97 22.08
N THR A 529 20.56 -13.91 22.79
CA THR A 529 20.54 -12.54 22.25
C THR A 529 21.61 -12.30 21.18
N ASN A 530 22.66 -13.13 21.15
CA ASN A 530 23.64 -13.15 20.05
C ASN A 530 23.29 -14.26 19.04
N PRO A 531 23.74 -14.12 17.78
CA PRO A 531 23.54 -15.14 16.75
C PRO A 531 24.43 -16.37 16.94
N GLY A 532 25.42 -16.37 17.83
CA GLY A 532 26.32 -17.52 18.03
C GLY A 532 27.32 -17.80 16.91
N VAL A 533 27.43 -16.92 15.90
CA VAL A 533 28.38 -17.06 14.79
C VAL A 533 29.72 -16.40 15.16
N GLY A 534 30.83 -17.13 15.00
CA GLY A 534 32.20 -16.61 15.24
C GLY A 534 32.56 -16.31 16.71
N LEU A 535 31.76 -16.76 17.68
CA LEU A 535 31.93 -16.48 19.11
C LEU A 535 32.55 -17.64 19.92
N ALA A 536 32.62 -18.84 19.37
CA ALA A 536 33.11 -20.01 20.09
C ALA A 536 34.64 -20.06 20.12
N ASP A 537 35.21 -20.43 21.27
CA ASP A 537 36.61 -20.82 21.38
C ASP A 537 36.76 -22.33 21.10
N PRO A 538 37.44 -22.75 20.01
CA PRO A 538 37.69 -24.17 19.72
C PRO A 538 38.46 -24.90 20.83
N ALA A 539 39.25 -24.18 21.62
CA ALA A 539 40.01 -24.76 22.72
C ALA A 539 39.16 -25.02 23.99
N ALA A 540 37.96 -24.44 24.10
CA ALA A 540 37.08 -24.62 25.26
C ALA A 540 36.65 -26.09 25.46
N ASN A 541 36.39 -26.80 24.35
CA ASN A 541 36.21 -28.24 24.36
C ASN A 541 36.70 -28.90 23.06
N PRO A 542 37.95 -29.40 23.02
CA PRO A 542 38.49 -30.08 21.84
C PRO A 542 37.75 -31.36 21.45
N SER A 543 36.93 -31.93 22.35
CA SER A 543 36.11 -33.11 22.06
C SER A 543 34.84 -32.78 21.28
N ASN A 544 34.47 -31.49 21.15
CA ASN A 544 33.34 -31.06 20.33
C ASN A 544 33.85 -30.52 18.97
N PRO A 545 33.72 -31.27 17.87
CA PRO A 545 34.27 -30.86 16.58
C PRO A 545 33.55 -29.65 15.96
N ASN A 546 32.31 -29.33 16.37
CA ASN A 546 31.59 -28.18 15.81
C ASN A 546 32.24 -26.85 16.21
N LEU A 547 32.98 -26.80 17.32
CA LEU A 547 33.66 -25.58 17.74
C LEU A 547 34.77 -25.16 16.77
N ALA A 548 35.25 -26.07 15.91
CA ALA A 548 36.21 -25.73 14.86
C ALA A 548 35.66 -24.75 13.81
N SER A 549 34.33 -24.64 13.68
CA SER A 549 33.69 -23.62 12.84
C SER A 549 33.77 -22.20 13.41
N GLY A 550 34.11 -22.06 14.70
CA GLY A 550 34.00 -20.80 15.44
C GLY A 550 32.58 -20.47 15.91
N ASN A 551 31.58 -21.33 15.65
CA ASN A 551 30.20 -21.10 16.05
C ASN A 551 29.83 -21.80 17.36
N LEU A 552 28.95 -21.16 18.13
CA LEU A 552 28.35 -21.74 19.34
C LEU A 552 27.38 -22.87 18.94
N PRO A 553 27.29 -23.96 19.73
CA PRO A 553 26.36 -25.07 19.46
C PRO A 553 24.91 -24.64 19.23
N THR A 554 24.42 -23.59 19.89
CA THR A 554 23.06 -23.06 19.69
C THR A 554 22.76 -22.66 18.24
N TRP A 555 23.76 -22.20 17.48
CA TRP A 555 23.59 -21.84 16.06
C TRP A 555 23.13 -23.02 15.19
N ASP A 556 23.62 -24.22 15.52
CA ASP A 556 23.31 -25.44 14.78
C ASP A 556 21.90 -25.97 15.10
N LEU A 557 21.29 -25.54 16.21
CA LEU A 557 19.92 -25.91 16.57
C LEU A 557 18.87 -25.20 15.71
N MET A 558 19.19 -24.03 15.15
CA MET A 558 18.31 -23.38 14.18
C MET A 558 18.28 -24.17 12.87
N MET A 559 17.08 -24.57 12.46
CA MET A 559 16.85 -25.31 11.22
C MET A 559 16.92 -24.37 10.02
N LYS A 560 17.75 -24.73 9.03
CA LYS A 560 17.99 -23.95 7.81
C LYS A 560 17.56 -24.70 6.55
N ASN A 561 16.57 -25.57 6.70
CA ASN A 561 16.12 -26.53 5.71
C ASN A 561 14.59 -26.46 5.46
N ILE A 562 13.94 -25.38 5.90
CA ILE A 562 12.50 -25.11 5.75
C ILE A 562 12.31 -23.82 4.96
N TYR A 563 11.47 -23.87 3.93
CA TYR A 563 11.28 -22.79 2.95
C TYR A 563 9.81 -22.39 2.82
N PRO A 564 9.47 -21.08 2.88
CA PRO A 564 8.09 -20.62 2.83
C PRO A 564 7.59 -20.46 1.39
N LEU A 565 6.40 -20.98 1.10
CA LEU A 565 5.68 -20.71 -0.16
C LEU A 565 4.75 -19.49 -0.08
N ASN A 566 4.59 -18.91 1.12
CA ASN A 566 3.68 -17.80 1.41
C ASN A 566 2.23 -18.08 0.96
N ALA A 567 1.80 -19.34 1.11
CA ALA A 567 0.47 -19.83 0.80
C ALA A 567 -0.01 -20.75 1.91
N SER A 568 -1.32 -20.94 2.03
CA SER A 568 -1.92 -21.89 2.98
C SER A 568 -2.81 -22.87 2.23
N GLN A 569 -3.07 -24.02 2.86
CA GLN A 569 -3.95 -25.07 2.33
C GLN A 569 -3.52 -25.55 0.93
N LEU A 570 -2.26 -25.95 0.82
CA LEU A 570 -1.69 -26.47 -0.42
C LEU A 570 -2.37 -27.79 -0.80
N ASN A 571 -2.80 -27.90 -2.06
CA ASN A 571 -3.27 -29.16 -2.59
C ASN A 571 -2.06 -30.03 -2.99
N ARG A 572 -2.16 -31.35 -2.76
CA ARG A 572 -1.20 -32.34 -3.25
C ARG A 572 -1.24 -32.42 -4.78
N ASP A 573 -2.44 -32.34 -5.36
CA ASP A 573 -2.60 -32.46 -6.81
C ASP A 573 -1.91 -31.30 -7.54
N ASN A 574 -1.16 -31.63 -8.59
CA ASN A 574 -0.37 -30.68 -9.39
C ASN A 574 0.66 -29.84 -8.60
N PHE A 575 0.98 -30.22 -7.35
CA PHE A 575 2.15 -29.67 -6.68
C PHE A 575 3.39 -30.18 -7.40
N GLN A 576 4.22 -29.26 -7.86
CA GLN A 576 5.49 -29.58 -8.49
C GLN A 576 6.57 -28.74 -7.82
N LEU A 577 7.61 -29.41 -7.35
CA LEU A 577 8.84 -28.78 -6.88
C LEU A 577 10.00 -29.44 -7.61
N GLN A 578 10.91 -28.60 -8.09
CA GLN A 578 12.21 -28.98 -8.60
C GLN A 578 13.28 -28.15 -7.88
N VAL A 579 14.43 -28.76 -7.65
CA VAL A 579 15.63 -28.05 -7.25
C VAL A 579 16.49 -27.90 -8.49
N VAL A 580 16.87 -26.67 -8.81
CA VAL A 580 17.72 -26.36 -9.96
C VAL A 580 18.99 -25.65 -9.51
N TYR A 581 20.07 -25.89 -10.23
CA TYR A 581 21.32 -25.17 -10.08
C TYR A 581 21.49 -24.21 -11.26
N LYS A 582 21.62 -22.91 -10.99
CA LYS A 582 21.88 -21.90 -12.02
C LYS A 582 23.37 -21.85 -12.33
N ASP A 583 23.71 -22.23 -13.56
CA ASP A 583 25.10 -22.21 -14.02
C ASP A 583 25.39 -20.94 -14.83
N ASP A 584 26.34 -20.13 -14.36
CA ASP A 584 26.70 -18.86 -14.99
C ASP A 584 27.32 -19.04 -16.39
N GLN A 585 27.95 -20.19 -16.65
CA GLN A 585 28.63 -20.44 -17.93
C GLN A 585 27.63 -20.72 -19.05
N THR A 586 26.64 -21.57 -18.78
CA THR A 586 25.62 -21.95 -19.77
C THR A 586 24.42 -20.99 -19.77
N GLY A 587 24.16 -20.30 -18.66
CA GLY A 587 22.98 -19.46 -18.47
C GLY A 587 21.66 -20.25 -18.40
N VAL A 588 21.74 -21.56 -18.17
CA VAL A 588 20.59 -22.48 -18.15
C VAL A 588 20.40 -23.05 -16.74
N ASP A 589 19.13 -23.21 -16.35
CA ASP A 589 18.76 -23.90 -15.11
C ASP A 589 19.00 -25.42 -15.25
N LEU A 590 19.91 -25.97 -14.44
CA LEU A 590 20.24 -27.40 -14.43
C LEU A 590 19.41 -28.14 -13.37
N ILE A 591 18.52 -29.04 -13.79
CA ILE A 591 17.77 -29.94 -12.90
C ILE A 591 18.63 -31.10 -12.33
N SER A 592 19.77 -31.36 -12.96
CA SER A 592 20.72 -32.42 -12.60
C SER A 592 22.13 -31.91 -12.83
N LEU A 593 23.07 -32.20 -11.93
CA LEU A 593 24.48 -31.90 -12.17
C LEU A 593 25.03 -32.83 -13.25
N LYS A 594 25.97 -32.33 -14.07
CA LYS A 594 26.61 -33.11 -15.15
C LYS A 594 27.93 -33.75 -14.74
N GLU A 595 28.37 -33.46 -13.52
CA GLU A 595 29.65 -33.85 -12.93
C GLU A 595 29.38 -34.53 -11.57
N GLY A 596 30.32 -35.33 -11.09
CA GLY A 596 30.20 -36.08 -9.83
C GLY A 596 29.89 -37.56 -10.04
N GLU A 597 30.75 -38.46 -9.55
CA GLU A 597 30.65 -39.89 -9.81
C GLU A 597 29.30 -40.51 -9.38
N ARG A 598 28.74 -40.06 -8.25
CA ARG A 598 27.50 -40.61 -7.66
C ARG A 598 26.22 -39.84 -8.02
N ILE A 599 26.35 -38.62 -8.54
CA ILE A 599 25.21 -37.68 -8.72
C ILE A 599 25.05 -37.19 -10.16
N ALA A 600 26.01 -37.47 -11.05
CA ALA A 600 25.92 -37.05 -12.44
C ALA A 600 24.63 -37.59 -13.09
N ASN A 601 23.90 -36.68 -13.74
CA ASN A 601 22.63 -36.93 -14.43
C ASN A 601 21.47 -37.46 -13.56
N ARG A 602 21.58 -37.35 -12.24
CA ARG A 602 20.46 -37.59 -11.32
C ARG A 602 19.76 -36.26 -10.99
N PRO A 603 18.41 -36.21 -10.99
CA PRO A 603 17.68 -35.02 -10.56
C PRO A 603 18.09 -34.57 -9.15
N LEU A 604 18.26 -33.28 -8.93
CA LEU A 604 18.69 -32.75 -7.64
C LEU A 604 17.69 -33.04 -6.51
N ILE A 605 16.40 -33.14 -6.82
CA ILE A 605 15.37 -33.56 -5.85
C ILE A 605 15.63 -34.99 -5.33
N GLU A 606 16.05 -35.91 -6.20
CA GLU A 606 16.40 -37.29 -5.82
C GLU A 606 17.70 -37.28 -4.98
N VAL A 607 18.71 -36.51 -5.42
CA VAL A 607 19.98 -36.37 -4.68
C VAL A 607 19.74 -35.85 -3.26
N LEU A 608 18.83 -34.88 -3.10
CA LEU A 608 18.50 -34.23 -1.83
C LEU A 608 17.41 -34.95 -1.01
N ASN A 609 17.13 -36.21 -1.32
CA ASN A 609 16.19 -37.08 -0.59
C ASN A 609 14.73 -36.57 -0.60
N LEU A 610 14.33 -35.79 -1.61
CA LEU A 610 12.96 -35.29 -1.79
C LEU A 610 12.09 -36.16 -2.70
N ASP A 611 12.68 -37.16 -3.35
CA ASP A 611 12.03 -38.08 -4.29
C ASP A 611 12.57 -39.50 -4.03
N ASN A 612 11.74 -40.33 -3.41
CA ASN A 612 12.03 -41.70 -3.02
C ASN A 612 10.95 -42.67 -3.49
N VAL A 613 9.73 -42.20 -3.75
CA VAL A 613 8.60 -43.05 -4.10
C VAL A 613 7.89 -42.60 -5.37
N ASN A 614 7.20 -43.53 -6.02
CA ASN A 614 6.31 -43.23 -7.13
C ASN A 614 4.93 -42.77 -6.61
N PRO A 615 3.98 -42.39 -7.48
CA PRO A 615 2.64 -41.96 -7.06
C PRO A 615 1.82 -43.04 -6.31
N ASN A 616 2.18 -44.32 -6.45
CA ASN A 616 1.58 -45.43 -5.72
C ASN A 616 2.25 -45.68 -4.35
N ASN A 617 3.24 -44.86 -3.96
CA ASN A 617 4.10 -44.99 -2.79
C ASN A 617 5.03 -46.22 -2.81
N ASP A 618 5.33 -46.78 -3.99
CA ASP A 618 6.40 -47.77 -4.12
C ASP A 618 7.77 -47.07 -4.14
N ARG A 619 8.82 -47.69 -3.59
CA ARG A 619 10.18 -47.12 -3.40
C ARG A 619 11.02 -46.91 -4.68
N ASN A 620 10.38 -46.52 -5.78
CA ASN A 620 11.06 -46.17 -7.01
C ASN A 620 10.92 -44.66 -7.22
N PRO A 621 12.01 -43.87 -7.18
CA PRO A 621 11.99 -42.46 -7.51
C PRO A 621 11.47 -42.23 -8.94
N ASP A 622 10.65 -41.20 -9.15
CA ASP A 622 10.00 -40.95 -10.44
C ASP A 622 10.33 -39.56 -11.05
N GLY A 623 11.21 -38.80 -10.40
CA GLY A 623 11.58 -37.45 -10.79
C GLY A 623 10.57 -36.38 -10.35
N ASN A 624 9.61 -36.71 -9.48
CA ASN A 624 8.68 -35.77 -8.88
C ASN A 624 8.91 -35.66 -7.37
N PHE A 625 8.44 -34.55 -6.80
CA PHE A 625 8.54 -34.33 -5.36
C PHE A 625 7.58 -35.22 -4.58
N ASP A 626 8.09 -35.89 -3.55
CA ASP A 626 7.30 -36.68 -2.62
C ASP A 626 6.51 -35.77 -1.68
N PHE A 627 5.19 -35.73 -1.84
CA PHE A 627 4.30 -34.92 -0.98
C PHE A 627 3.92 -35.69 0.29
N PHE A 628 4.72 -35.58 1.35
CA PHE A 628 4.46 -36.16 2.68
C PHE A 628 4.18 -35.05 3.71
N PRO A 629 2.89 -34.86 4.09
CA PRO A 629 2.51 -33.88 5.09
C PRO A 629 3.26 -34.06 6.42
N GLY A 630 3.85 -32.98 6.92
CA GLY A 630 4.62 -32.95 8.17
C GLY A 630 6.04 -33.50 8.07
N ILE A 631 6.47 -34.00 6.90
CA ILE A 631 7.82 -34.53 6.67
C ILE A 631 8.54 -33.74 5.58
N THR A 632 8.00 -33.71 4.37
CA THR A 632 8.58 -32.97 3.23
C THR A 632 7.84 -31.67 2.95
N ILE A 633 6.59 -31.55 3.42
CA ILE A 633 5.78 -30.34 3.25
C ILE A 633 4.82 -30.14 4.42
N ASP A 634 4.63 -28.89 4.84
CA ASP A 634 3.52 -28.46 5.67
C ASP A 634 2.45 -27.83 4.75
N PRO A 635 1.36 -28.53 4.42
CA PRO A 635 0.34 -28.01 3.52
C PRO A 635 -0.52 -26.91 4.17
N GLU A 636 -0.63 -26.86 5.50
CA GLU A 636 -1.46 -25.89 6.20
C GLU A 636 -0.78 -24.52 6.20
N GLN A 637 0.51 -24.48 6.54
CA GLN A 637 1.31 -23.25 6.56
C GLN A 637 2.06 -22.98 5.25
N GLY A 638 2.01 -23.91 4.30
CA GLY A 638 2.67 -23.84 3.01
C GLY A 638 4.18 -23.75 3.09
N LYS A 639 4.81 -24.72 3.76
CA LYS A 639 6.27 -24.77 3.94
C LYS A 639 6.84 -26.03 3.31
N ILE A 640 7.91 -25.90 2.52
CA ILE A 640 8.70 -27.04 2.06
C ILE A 640 9.71 -27.39 3.14
N ILE A 641 9.85 -28.67 3.46
CA ILE A 641 10.75 -29.18 4.50
C ILE A 641 11.69 -30.18 3.85
N PHE A 642 13.01 -29.97 3.95
CA PHE A 642 13.95 -30.97 3.49
C PHE A 642 14.10 -32.07 4.56
N PRO A 643 14.08 -33.35 4.17
CA PRO A 643 14.27 -34.48 5.09
C PRO A 643 15.74 -34.72 5.44
N VAL A 644 16.56 -33.67 5.33
CA VAL A 644 17.97 -33.63 5.70
C VAL A 644 18.28 -32.30 6.40
N VAL A 645 19.20 -32.29 7.37
CA VAL A 645 19.51 -31.09 8.18
C VAL A 645 20.16 -29.99 7.35
N GLU A 646 21.14 -30.35 6.51
CA GLU A 646 21.92 -29.39 5.71
C GLU A 646 21.95 -29.80 4.23
N PRO A 647 20.83 -29.70 3.50
CA PRO A 647 20.71 -30.22 2.14
C PRO A 647 21.82 -29.75 1.20
N PHE A 648 22.16 -28.46 1.23
CA PHE A 648 23.17 -27.87 0.34
C PHE A 648 24.59 -27.84 0.93
N GLY A 649 24.74 -28.28 2.18
CA GLY A 649 25.97 -28.23 2.95
C GLY A 649 26.58 -29.62 3.14
N SER A 650 26.69 -30.06 4.39
CA SER A 650 27.30 -31.34 4.74
C SER A 650 26.62 -32.53 4.05
N TYR A 651 25.30 -32.54 3.86
CA TYR A 651 24.62 -33.64 3.19
C TYR A 651 25.06 -33.76 1.71
N LEU A 652 25.03 -32.65 0.95
CA LEU A 652 25.50 -32.65 -0.44
C LEU A 652 26.98 -33.04 -0.55
N GLN A 653 27.81 -32.64 0.41
CA GLN A 653 29.21 -33.05 0.47
C GLN A 653 29.37 -34.57 0.55
N THR A 654 28.53 -35.28 1.31
CA THR A 654 28.58 -36.75 1.39
C THR A 654 28.22 -37.47 0.10
N GLN A 655 27.55 -36.76 -0.83
CA GLN A 655 27.21 -37.30 -2.14
C GLN A 655 28.41 -37.33 -3.09
N PHE A 656 29.47 -36.57 -2.81
CA PHE A 656 30.73 -36.64 -3.54
C PHE A 656 31.68 -37.69 -2.94
N THR A 657 32.60 -38.18 -3.76
CA THR A 657 33.70 -39.04 -3.31
C THR A 657 34.82 -38.17 -2.71
N ALA A 658 35.66 -38.76 -1.85
CA ALA A 658 36.73 -38.03 -1.16
C ALA A 658 37.79 -37.42 -2.10
N THR A 659 37.86 -37.88 -3.35
CA THR A 659 38.77 -37.37 -4.39
C THR A 659 38.22 -36.17 -5.17
N GLU A 660 36.94 -35.84 -5.03
CA GLU A 660 36.24 -34.80 -5.81
C GLU A 660 36.24 -33.43 -5.10
N THR A 661 37.37 -33.03 -4.51
CA THR A 661 37.47 -31.79 -3.72
C THR A 661 37.12 -30.53 -4.52
N ALA A 662 37.52 -30.45 -5.79
CA ALA A 662 37.17 -29.31 -6.65
C ALA A 662 35.65 -29.18 -6.91
N LEU A 663 34.91 -30.30 -6.93
CA LEU A 663 33.45 -30.28 -7.09
C LEU A 663 32.76 -29.88 -5.78
N VAL A 664 33.30 -30.31 -4.64
CA VAL A 664 32.86 -29.86 -3.31
C VAL A 664 33.04 -28.34 -3.20
N ASP A 665 34.22 -27.83 -3.54
CA ASP A 665 34.54 -26.40 -3.52
C ASP A 665 33.73 -25.58 -4.54
N LYS A 666 33.14 -26.23 -5.55
CA LYS A 666 32.23 -25.59 -6.51
C LYS A 666 30.79 -25.59 -6.00
N TYR A 667 30.23 -26.76 -5.69
CA TYR A 667 28.80 -26.94 -5.46
C TYR A 667 28.36 -26.87 -4.00
N VAL A 668 29.18 -27.30 -3.02
CA VAL A 668 28.74 -27.32 -1.62
C VAL A 668 28.67 -25.89 -1.09
N TYR A 669 27.52 -25.52 -0.53
CA TYR A 669 27.25 -24.20 0.02
C TYR A 669 27.25 -24.28 1.54
N SER A 670 28.45 -24.38 2.12
CA SER A 670 28.64 -24.51 3.57
C SER A 670 28.40 -23.19 4.30
N GLU A 671 28.70 -22.05 3.66
CA GLU A 671 28.51 -20.71 4.22
C GLU A 671 27.06 -20.45 4.61
N LEU A 672 26.09 -21.07 3.92
CA LEU A 672 24.67 -21.05 4.27
C LEU A 672 24.39 -21.51 5.70
N TYR A 673 25.19 -22.46 6.20
CA TYR A 673 25.01 -23.08 7.51
C TYR A 673 25.99 -22.55 8.56
N THR A 674 27.12 -21.97 8.15
CA THR A 674 28.16 -21.46 9.06
C THR A 674 28.12 -19.94 9.25
N GLN A 675 27.50 -19.18 8.36
CA GLN A 675 27.38 -17.71 8.44
C GLN A 675 25.92 -17.28 8.60
N THR A 676 25.71 -16.00 8.92
CA THR A 676 24.36 -15.42 8.97
C THR A 676 23.69 -15.49 7.59
N GLN A 677 22.36 -15.42 7.54
CA GLN A 677 21.62 -15.48 6.28
C GLN A 677 22.02 -14.34 5.33
N SER A 678 22.23 -13.13 5.86
CA SER A 678 22.67 -11.96 5.12
C SER A 678 24.05 -12.15 4.51
N ASP A 679 25.02 -12.63 5.30
CA ASP A 679 26.39 -12.87 4.80
C ASP A 679 26.41 -13.97 3.74
N ALA A 680 25.68 -15.07 3.98
CA ALA A 680 25.60 -16.17 3.03
C ALA A 680 25.05 -15.70 1.68
N GLN A 681 24.03 -14.84 1.65
CA GLN A 681 23.45 -14.29 0.41
C GLN A 681 24.44 -13.44 -0.39
N GLN A 682 25.43 -12.83 0.26
CA GLN A 682 26.49 -12.09 -0.42
C GLN A 682 27.47 -13.02 -1.15
N VAL A 683 27.56 -14.30 -0.78
CA VAL A 683 28.37 -15.32 -1.45
C VAL A 683 27.66 -15.83 -2.71
N GLN A 684 27.49 -14.95 -3.69
CA GLN A 684 26.76 -15.22 -4.95
C GLN A 684 27.35 -16.38 -5.78
N VAL A 685 28.64 -16.68 -5.60
CA VAL A 685 29.30 -17.81 -6.27
C VAL A 685 28.69 -19.15 -5.85
N LYS A 686 28.14 -19.23 -4.64
CA LYS A 686 27.56 -20.43 -4.02
C LYS A 686 26.04 -20.42 -3.96
N ASP A 687 25.42 -19.25 -3.84
CA ASP A 687 23.96 -19.06 -3.80
C ASP A 687 23.27 -19.27 -5.16
N LYS A 688 23.42 -20.48 -5.70
CA LYS A 688 23.02 -20.88 -7.05
C LYS A 688 21.95 -21.96 -7.10
N PHE A 689 21.56 -22.50 -5.96
CA PHE A 689 20.46 -23.45 -5.86
C PHE A 689 19.13 -22.69 -5.72
N PHE A 690 18.16 -23.06 -6.55
CA PHE A 690 16.81 -22.50 -6.54
C PHE A 690 15.79 -23.62 -6.44
N LEU A 691 14.81 -23.44 -5.57
CA LEU A 691 13.60 -24.23 -5.47
C LEU A 691 12.59 -23.58 -6.41
N LYS A 692 12.28 -24.26 -7.51
CA LYS A 692 11.33 -23.79 -8.51
C LYS A 692 10.17 -24.74 -8.61
N GLY A 693 8.98 -24.21 -8.81
CA GLY A 693 7.82 -25.07 -8.91
C GLY A 693 6.54 -24.33 -9.13
N ARG A 694 5.46 -25.09 -9.01
CA ARG A 694 4.10 -24.55 -8.99
C ARG A 694 3.28 -25.27 -7.95
N PHE A 695 2.38 -24.52 -7.33
CA PHE A 695 1.38 -25.07 -6.42
C PHE A 695 0.00 -24.54 -6.79
N GLN A 696 -1.02 -25.19 -6.25
CA GLN A 696 -2.41 -24.78 -6.36
C GLN A 696 -3.00 -24.71 -4.95
N ALA A 697 -3.72 -23.62 -4.66
CA ALA A 697 -4.66 -23.60 -3.54
C ALA A 697 -5.88 -24.47 -3.90
N THR A 698 -6.61 -24.94 -2.90
CA THR A 698 -7.79 -25.82 -3.11
C THR A 698 -8.71 -25.29 -4.21
N ALA A 699 -9.05 -26.17 -5.17
CA ALA A 699 -9.85 -25.82 -6.34
C ALA A 699 -11.21 -25.28 -5.91
N THR A 700 -11.54 -24.08 -6.40
CA THR A 700 -12.86 -23.47 -6.29
C THR A 700 -13.37 -23.24 -7.70
N ASP A 701 -14.68 -23.30 -7.91
CA ASP A 701 -15.34 -22.95 -9.19
C ASP A 701 -15.24 -21.43 -9.50
N GLU A 702 -14.56 -20.69 -8.63
CA GLU A 702 -14.34 -19.26 -8.66
C GLU A 702 -12.87 -18.94 -8.93
N ILE A 703 -12.62 -18.18 -9.99
CA ILE A 703 -11.32 -17.62 -10.33
C ILE A 703 -11.26 -16.20 -9.78
N ALA A 704 -10.40 -15.96 -8.79
CA ALA A 704 -10.14 -14.61 -8.29
C ALA A 704 -9.27 -13.83 -9.28
N LEU A 705 -9.72 -12.63 -9.66
CA LEU A 705 -8.99 -11.71 -10.53
C LEU A 705 -8.17 -10.73 -9.66
N PRO A 706 -6.85 -10.61 -9.89
CA PRO A 706 -6.01 -9.70 -9.13
C PRO A 706 -6.33 -8.24 -9.50
N GLY A 707 -6.87 -7.48 -8.55
CA GLY A 707 -7.24 -6.08 -8.73
C GLY A 707 -8.39 -5.66 -7.81
N ILE A 708 -8.59 -4.36 -7.63
CA ILE A 708 -9.76 -3.85 -6.91
C ILE A 708 -10.79 -3.42 -7.95
N ARG A 709 -11.89 -4.17 -8.03
CA ARG A 709 -12.99 -4.01 -9.01
C ARG A 709 -12.53 -4.16 -10.47
N VAL A 710 -13.35 -4.88 -11.24
CA VAL A 710 -13.10 -5.16 -12.65
C VAL A 710 -14.12 -4.39 -13.47
N ALA A 711 -13.69 -3.76 -14.56
CA ALA A 711 -14.60 -2.99 -15.39
C ALA A 711 -15.70 -3.90 -15.99
N PRO A 712 -17.00 -3.57 -15.84
CA PRO A 712 -18.08 -4.36 -16.41
C PRO A 712 -17.92 -4.60 -17.92
N GLY A 713 -18.04 -5.85 -18.37
CA GLY A 713 -17.88 -6.26 -19.77
C GLY A 713 -16.44 -6.29 -20.29
N SER A 714 -15.43 -6.05 -19.45
CA SER A 714 -14.02 -6.17 -19.84
C SER A 714 -13.50 -7.62 -19.78
N VAL A 715 -14.15 -8.48 -19.00
CA VAL A 715 -13.71 -9.87 -18.79
C VAL A 715 -13.95 -10.70 -20.04
N ARG A 716 -12.92 -11.42 -20.47
CA ARG A 716 -12.97 -12.37 -21.59
C ARG A 716 -12.31 -13.66 -21.16
N VAL A 717 -13.11 -14.72 -21.05
CA VAL A 717 -12.61 -16.06 -20.71
C VAL A 717 -12.45 -16.88 -21.98
N ARG A 718 -11.28 -17.47 -22.18
CA ARG A 718 -10.98 -18.40 -23.27
C ARG A 718 -10.60 -19.76 -22.70
N SER A 719 -11.05 -20.84 -23.32
CA SER A 719 -10.52 -22.20 -23.10
C SER A 719 -9.72 -22.60 -24.33
N GLY A 720 -8.39 -22.62 -24.22
CA GLY A 720 -7.50 -22.73 -25.37
C GLY A 720 -7.75 -21.62 -26.41
N SER A 721 -8.23 -21.99 -27.60
CA SER A 721 -8.57 -21.04 -28.68
C SER A 721 -10.01 -20.54 -28.65
N THR A 722 -10.89 -21.16 -27.87
CA THR A 722 -12.34 -20.87 -27.89
C THR A 722 -12.67 -19.78 -26.87
N LEU A 723 -13.29 -18.69 -27.32
CA LEU A 723 -13.84 -17.65 -26.44
C LEU A 723 -15.17 -18.15 -25.86
N LEU A 724 -15.30 -18.10 -24.54
CA LEU A 724 -16.50 -18.50 -23.81
C LEU A 724 -17.53 -17.36 -23.75
N GLU A 725 -18.80 -17.69 -23.58
CA GLU A 725 -19.90 -16.71 -23.45
C GLU A 725 -20.26 -16.43 -21.99
N GLU A 726 -20.23 -15.15 -21.59
CA GLU A 726 -20.70 -14.70 -20.27
C GLU A 726 -22.20 -14.95 -20.11
N GLY A 727 -22.63 -15.46 -18.95
CA GLY A 727 -24.00 -15.82 -18.62
C GLY A 727 -24.40 -17.26 -19.01
N ARG A 728 -23.69 -17.88 -19.95
CA ARG A 728 -23.88 -19.30 -20.33
C ARG A 728 -22.75 -20.18 -19.81
N ASP A 729 -21.51 -19.82 -20.13
CA ASP A 729 -20.32 -20.64 -19.87
C ASP A 729 -19.61 -20.21 -18.57
N TYR A 730 -19.65 -18.91 -18.24
CA TYR A 730 -19.13 -18.34 -17.00
C TYR A 730 -19.96 -17.13 -16.55
N GLN A 731 -19.85 -16.74 -15.28
CA GLN A 731 -20.46 -15.55 -14.69
C GLN A 731 -19.38 -14.69 -14.02
N VAL A 732 -19.47 -13.37 -14.15
CA VAL A 732 -18.52 -12.45 -13.55
C VAL A 732 -19.16 -11.68 -12.39
N PHE A 733 -18.51 -11.68 -11.24
CA PHE A 733 -18.82 -10.83 -10.09
C PHE A 733 -17.82 -9.67 -10.09
N TYR A 734 -18.15 -8.62 -10.84
CA TYR A 734 -17.27 -7.46 -11.09
C TYR A 734 -16.89 -6.70 -9.81
N ASP A 735 -17.79 -6.67 -8.84
CA ASP A 735 -17.62 -6.05 -7.52
C ASP A 735 -16.65 -6.83 -6.62
N GLN A 736 -16.68 -8.16 -6.73
CA GLN A 736 -15.79 -9.07 -5.98
C GLN A 736 -14.50 -9.39 -6.75
N ALA A 737 -14.37 -8.92 -8.00
CA ALA A 737 -13.30 -9.30 -8.92
C ALA A 737 -13.16 -10.84 -9.04
N LYS A 738 -14.28 -11.53 -9.25
CA LYS A 738 -14.31 -13.01 -9.38
C LYS A 738 -15.01 -13.46 -10.64
N VAL A 739 -14.55 -14.57 -11.21
CA VAL A 739 -15.19 -15.24 -12.35
C VAL A 739 -15.56 -16.65 -11.95
N LYS A 740 -16.86 -16.96 -11.98
CA LYS A 740 -17.37 -18.29 -11.71
C LYS A 740 -17.59 -19.04 -13.02
N ILE A 741 -16.98 -20.21 -13.18
CA ILE A 741 -17.22 -21.03 -14.36
C ILE A 741 -18.51 -21.83 -14.16
N LEU A 742 -19.51 -21.62 -15.03
CA LEU A 742 -20.83 -22.25 -14.91
C LEU A 742 -20.86 -23.64 -15.54
N ASN A 743 -20.08 -23.84 -16.62
CA ASN A 743 -19.99 -25.11 -17.30
C ASN A 743 -18.75 -25.90 -16.82
N PRO A 744 -18.93 -26.94 -15.98
CA PRO A 744 -17.83 -27.68 -15.37
C PRO A 744 -17.00 -28.49 -16.38
N SER A 745 -17.47 -28.69 -17.61
CA SER A 745 -16.67 -29.35 -18.64
C SER A 745 -15.39 -28.59 -18.98
N TYR A 746 -15.40 -27.25 -18.87
CA TYR A 746 -14.22 -26.42 -19.10
C TYR A 746 -13.23 -26.47 -17.94
N LEU A 747 -13.72 -26.69 -16.70
CA LEU A 747 -12.87 -26.88 -15.52
C LEU A 747 -12.18 -28.25 -15.53
N ASN A 748 -12.88 -29.28 -16.01
CA ASN A 748 -12.36 -30.65 -16.10
C ASN A 748 -11.60 -30.94 -17.41
N SER A 749 -11.48 -29.94 -18.29
CA SER A 749 -10.71 -30.07 -19.53
C SER A 749 -9.22 -29.85 -19.24
N ALA A 750 -8.34 -30.58 -19.93
CA ALA A 750 -6.89 -30.36 -19.85
C ALA A 750 -6.44 -28.99 -20.43
N ASN A 751 -7.37 -28.23 -21.03
CA ASN A 751 -7.10 -26.95 -21.64
C ASN A 751 -6.99 -25.84 -20.59
N GLU A 752 -6.02 -24.95 -20.77
CA GLU A 752 -5.87 -23.74 -19.97
C GLU A 752 -7.02 -22.77 -20.20
N LEU A 753 -7.59 -22.25 -19.10
CA LEU A 753 -8.53 -21.15 -19.07
C LEU A 753 -7.76 -19.82 -18.92
N ARG A 754 -7.85 -18.98 -19.94
CA ARG A 754 -7.25 -17.64 -19.97
C ARG A 754 -8.32 -16.59 -19.75
N VAL A 755 -8.21 -15.82 -18.68
CA VAL A 755 -9.14 -14.76 -18.30
C VAL A 755 -8.46 -13.41 -18.46
N GLU A 756 -8.78 -12.69 -19.53
CA GLU A 756 -8.32 -11.32 -19.79
C GLU A 756 -9.34 -10.35 -19.18
N PHE A 757 -8.91 -9.28 -18.51
CA PHE A 757 -9.81 -8.29 -17.91
C PHE A 757 -9.16 -6.91 -17.78
N GLU A 758 -9.96 -5.86 -17.63
CA GLU A 758 -9.45 -4.52 -17.29
C GLU A 758 -9.72 -4.22 -15.81
N LYS A 759 -8.66 -3.84 -15.09
CA LYS A 759 -8.73 -3.46 -13.68
C LYS A 759 -8.40 -1.99 -13.47
N ASP A 760 -8.84 -1.49 -12.33
CA ASP A 760 -8.56 -0.13 -11.92
C ASP A 760 -7.20 -0.04 -11.22
N ALA A 761 -6.42 1.00 -11.55
CA ALA A 761 -5.15 1.26 -10.88
C ALA A 761 -5.39 2.14 -9.64
N VAL A 762 -5.00 1.62 -8.48
CA VAL A 762 -5.31 2.18 -7.14
C VAL A 762 -4.35 3.32 -6.74
N VAL A 763 -3.21 3.50 -7.45
CA VAL A 763 -2.16 4.47 -7.10
C VAL A 763 -1.64 5.19 -8.35
N GLN A 764 -1.32 6.50 -8.19
CA GLN A 764 -0.91 7.50 -9.20
C GLN A 764 -0.45 6.94 -10.55
N ILE A 765 -1.36 6.94 -11.54
CA ILE A 765 -1.04 6.57 -12.91
C ILE A 765 -0.33 7.74 -13.60
N GLN A 766 0.81 7.43 -14.20
CA GLN A 766 1.36 8.19 -15.32
C GLN A 766 0.24 8.49 -16.34
N PRO A 767 -0.12 9.75 -16.63
CA PRO A 767 -1.25 10.04 -17.50
C PRO A 767 -1.03 9.47 -18.91
N ARG A 768 -1.83 8.45 -19.27
CA ARG A 768 -1.80 7.77 -20.56
C ARG A 768 -2.70 8.49 -21.54
N ARG A 769 -2.15 9.02 -22.63
CA ARG A 769 -2.88 9.70 -23.70
C ARG A 769 -3.05 8.76 -24.89
N LEU A 770 -4.29 8.51 -25.28
CA LEU A 770 -4.66 7.71 -26.44
C LEU A 770 -5.27 8.63 -27.50
N VAL A 771 -4.65 8.70 -28.67
CA VAL A 771 -5.18 9.37 -29.86
C VAL A 771 -5.31 8.34 -30.96
N GLY A 772 -6.44 8.28 -31.63
CA GLY A 772 -6.62 7.30 -32.69
C GLY A 772 -7.79 7.57 -33.61
N ALA A 773 -7.80 6.88 -34.74
CA ALA A 773 -8.87 6.92 -35.71
C ALA A 773 -9.14 5.52 -36.27
N ARG A 774 -10.42 5.21 -36.45
CA ARG A 774 -10.92 4.03 -37.16
C ARG A 774 -11.69 4.47 -38.39
N PHE A 775 -11.41 3.83 -39.51
CA PHE A 775 -12.07 4.01 -40.79
C PHE A 775 -12.82 2.72 -41.13
N ASP A 776 -14.13 2.80 -41.35
CA ASP A 776 -14.98 1.66 -41.70
C ASP A 776 -15.63 1.93 -43.07
N TYR A 777 -15.21 1.20 -44.10
CA TYR A 777 -15.74 1.31 -45.45
C TYR A 777 -16.65 0.12 -45.79
N ARG A 778 -17.96 0.39 -45.85
CA ARG A 778 -18.97 -0.61 -46.19
C ARG A 778 -19.13 -0.71 -47.70
N LEU A 779 -18.54 -1.72 -48.33
CA LEU A 779 -18.66 -1.91 -49.79
C LEU A 779 -20.11 -2.25 -50.18
N ASN A 780 -20.72 -3.21 -49.48
CA ASN A 780 -22.12 -3.62 -49.58
C ASN A 780 -22.62 -4.12 -48.20
N GLN A 781 -23.82 -4.70 -48.12
CA GLN A 781 -24.36 -5.24 -46.86
C GLN A 781 -23.57 -6.45 -46.32
N ASP A 782 -22.80 -7.11 -47.19
CA ASP A 782 -22.10 -8.36 -46.90
C ASP A 782 -20.62 -8.15 -46.58
N ILE A 783 -19.99 -7.05 -47.01
CA ILE A 783 -18.52 -6.82 -46.99
C ILE A 783 -18.19 -5.46 -46.37
N ASN A 784 -17.38 -5.47 -45.32
CA ASN A 784 -16.84 -4.30 -44.64
C ASN A 784 -15.30 -4.35 -44.56
N PHE A 785 -14.65 -3.22 -44.86
CA PHE A 785 -13.21 -3.02 -44.68
C PHE A 785 -12.96 -2.04 -43.54
N GLY A 786 -12.15 -2.42 -42.56
CA GLY A 786 -11.73 -1.59 -41.44
C GLY A 786 -10.25 -1.24 -41.54
N ALA A 787 -9.89 -0.02 -41.15
CA ALA A 787 -8.52 0.39 -40.87
C ALA A 787 -8.48 1.15 -39.55
N THR A 788 -7.50 0.86 -38.70
CA THR A 788 -7.37 1.48 -37.38
C THR A 788 -5.94 1.99 -37.19
N VAL A 789 -5.79 3.20 -36.65
CA VAL A 789 -4.51 3.75 -36.20
C VAL A 789 -4.69 4.29 -34.79
N LEU A 790 -3.88 3.84 -33.84
CA LEU A 790 -3.87 4.27 -32.45
C LEU A 790 -2.46 4.70 -32.06
N HIS A 791 -2.35 5.77 -31.30
CA HIS A 791 -1.12 6.25 -30.71
C HIS A 791 -1.34 6.40 -29.21
N LEU A 792 -0.60 5.62 -28.43
CA LEU A 792 -0.61 5.63 -26.97
C LEU A 792 0.69 6.24 -26.47
N ARG A 793 0.58 7.33 -25.71
CA ARG A 793 1.71 8.01 -25.09
C ARG A 793 1.50 8.10 -23.59
N GLU A 794 2.42 7.56 -22.84
CA GLU A 794 2.49 7.68 -21.39
C GLU A 794 3.50 8.78 -21.03
N ASN A 795 3.21 9.55 -19.99
CA ASN A 795 4.11 10.59 -19.50
C ASN A 795 4.41 10.34 -18.03
N GLN A 796 5.64 10.60 -17.62
CA GLN A 796 6.03 10.49 -16.21
C GLN A 796 5.24 11.45 -15.31
N ALA A 797 5.03 11.04 -14.06
CA ALA A 797 4.45 11.88 -13.03
C ALA A 797 5.28 13.17 -12.84
N PRO A 798 4.64 14.33 -12.61
CA PRO A 798 5.36 15.59 -12.37
C PRO A 798 6.32 15.47 -11.17
N GLY A 799 7.58 15.82 -11.37
CA GLY A 799 8.61 15.81 -10.31
C GLY A 799 9.58 14.63 -10.36
N ILE A 800 9.29 13.59 -11.15
CA ILE A 800 10.21 12.45 -11.34
C ILE A 800 10.98 12.63 -12.66
N ASN A 801 12.31 12.65 -12.58
CA ASN A 801 13.19 12.86 -13.74
C ASN A 801 14.05 11.62 -14.08
N ARG A 802 14.07 10.61 -13.20
CA ARG A 802 14.77 9.33 -13.38
C ARG A 802 13.73 8.21 -13.26
N VAL A 803 13.81 7.22 -14.14
CA VAL A 803 12.85 6.11 -14.20
C VAL A 803 13.62 4.81 -14.17
N SER A 804 13.23 3.92 -13.25
CA SER A 804 13.83 2.60 -13.10
C SER A 804 13.44 1.67 -14.25
N ILE A 805 14.25 0.64 -14.49
CA ILE A 805 13.94 -0.40 -15.48
C ILE A 805 12.62 -1.10 -15.15
N GLY A 806 11.72 -1.20 -16.12
CA GLY A 806 10.36 -1.77 -15.97
C GLY A 806 9.26 -0.72 -15.78
N ASP A 807 9.59 0.50 -15.34
CA ASP A 807 8.63 1.59 -15.12
C ASP A 807 8.63 2.62 -16.28
N GLU A 808 9.27 2.31 -17.40
CA GLU A 808 9.44 3.24 -18.52
C GLU A 808 8.10 3.67 -19.13
N PRO A 809 7.86 4.98 -19.34
CA PRO A 809 6.64 5.42 -20.01
C PRO A 809 6.62 4.94 -21.47
N GLY A 810 5.54 4.25 -21.83
CA GLY A 810 5.31 3.75 -23.18
C GLY A 810 5.02 4.85 -24.21
N ASN A 811 5.48 4.65 -25.45
CA ASN A 811 5.17 5.54 -26.58
C ASN A 811 4.98 4.70 -27.84
N ASN A 812 3.76 4.21 -28.06
CA ASN A 812 3.49 3.14 -29.01
C ASN A 812 2.48 3.59 -30.06
N THR A 813 2.74 3.26 -31.32
CA THR A 813 1.79 3.46 -32.43
C THR A 813 1.36 2.12 -33.00
N ILE A 814 0.07 1.83 -32.98
CA ILE A 814 -0.52 0.62 -33.56
C ILE A 814 -1.27 1.03 -34.81
N TYR A 815 -1.10 0.28 -35.90
CA TYR A 815 -1.99 0.36 -37.05
C TYR A 815 -2.42 -1.02 -37.51
N GLY A 816 -3.65 -1.15 -37.99
CA GLY A 816 -4.21 -2.43 -38.41
C GLY A 816 -5.27 -2.29 -39.49
N LEU A 817 -5.52 -3.39 -40.19
CA LEU A 817 -6.51 -3.56 -41.24
C LEU A 817 -7.38 -4.77 -40.91
N ASP A 818 -8.68 -4.67 -41.12
CA ASP A 818 -9.63 -5.78 -40.96
C ASP A 818 -10.59 -5.89 -42.15
N VAL A 819 -10.96 -7.11 -42.52
CA VAL A 819 -11.95 -7.41 -43.57
C VAL A 819 -12.96 -8.37 -43.00
N ASN A 820 -14.23 -7.97 -43.02
CA ASN A 820 -15.34 -8.78 -42.53
C ASN A 820 -16.34 -9.00 -43.66
N MET A 821 -16.55 -10.27 -44.02
CA MET A 821 -17.49 -10.70 -45.04
C MET A 821 -18.49 -11.67 -44.43
N ARG A 822 -19.80 -11.40 -44.53
CA ARG A 822 -20.85 -12.34 -44.10
C ARG A 822 -21.92 -12.40 -45.18
N ARG A 823 -22.22 -13.61 -45.65
CA ARG A 823 -23.27 -13.83 -46.65
C ARG A 823 -24.09 -15.06 -46.33
N ASP A 824 -25.40 -14.91 -46.42
CA ASP A 824 -26.32 -16.03 -46.24
C ASP A 824 -26.27 -16.97 -47.45
N SER A 825 -26.06 -18.25 -47.19
CA SER A 825 -25.97 -19.31 -48.18
C SER A 825 -27.18 -20.23 -48.08
N ARG A 826 -28.18 -19.96 -48.91
CA ARG A 826 -29.35 -20.85 -49.09
C ARG A 826 -28.96 -22.22 -49.64
N VAL A 827 -27.79 -22.32 -50.27
CA VAL A 827 -27.26 -23.59 -50.80
C VAL A 827 -26.83 -24.50 -49.65
N LEU A 828 -26.12 -23.96 -48.65
CA LEU A 828 -25.73 -24.72 -47.46
C LEU A 828 -26.95 -25.12 -46.62
N THR A 829 -27.94 -24.25 -46.48
CA THR A 829 -29.21 -24.57 -45.80
C THR A 829 -29.91 -25.73 -46.48
N LYS A 830 -30.03 -25.68 -47.80
CA LYS A 830 -30.64 -26.77 -48.58
C LYS A 830 -29.87 -28.07 -48.49
N TYR A 831 -28.53 -28.04 -48.47
CA TYR A 831 -27.74 -29.26 -48.28
C TYR A 831 -27.91 -29.85 -46.88
N LEU A 832 -28.05 -29.02 -45.84
CA LEU A 832 -28.39 -29.49 -44.48
C LEU A 832 -29.81 -30.06 -44.41
N ASP A 833 -30.79 -29.42 -45.06
CA ASP A 833 -32.18 -29.90 -45.14
C ASP A 833 -32.35 -31.21 -45.92
N MET A 834 -31.38 -31.57 -46.76
CA MET A 834 -31.37 -32.86 -47.48
C MET A 834 -30.95 -34.04 -46.60
N LEU A 835 -30.39 -33.80 -45.41
CA LEU A 835 -30.08 -34.86 -44.46
C LEU A 835 -31.38 -35.38 -43.81
N PRO A 836 -31.69 -36.68 -43.89
CA PRO A 836 -32.90 -37.22 -43.28
C PRO A 836 -32.89 -36.97 -41.76
N LEU A 837 -34.05 -36.58 -41.22
CA LEU A 837 -34.32 -36.25 -39.80
C LEU A 837 -33.91 -34.83 -39.32
N ILE A 838 -33.39 -33.96 -40.19
CA ILE A 838 -33.06 -32.56 -39.85
C ILE A 838 -33.86 -31.60 -40.75
N ALA A 839 -34.59 -30.66 -40.15
CA ALA A 839 -35.27 -29.58 -40.88
C ALA A 839 -34.82 -28.23 -40.31
N THR A 840 -34.02 -27.49 -41.07
CA THR A 840 -33.46 -26.21 -40.65
C THR A 840 -34.39 -25.07 -41.06
N LYS A 841 -34.96 -24.37 -40.07
CA LYS A 841 -35.79 -23.17 -40.32
C LYS A 841 -34.95 -21.90 -40.46
N GLU A 842 -33.72 -21.92 -39.96
CA GLU A 842 -32.82 -20.78 -39.96
C GLU A 842 -31.85 -20.85 -41.15
N PRO A 843 -31.63 -19.72 -41.87
CA PRO A 843 -30.70 -19.68 -42.99
C PRO A 843 -29.26 -19.86 -42.51
N SER A 844 -28.49 -20.64 -43.26
CA SER A 844 -27.06 -20.83 -43.02
C SER A 844 -26.29 -19.62 -43.53
N SER A 845 -25.30 -19.14 -42.78
CA SER A 845 -24.44 -18.02 -43.19
C SER A 845 -22.97 -18.43 -43.26
N VAL A 846 -22.25 -17.96 -44.27
CA VAL A 846 -20.79 -18.07 -44.36
C VAL A 846 -20.21 -16.73 -43.96
N ALA A 847 -19.30 -16.75 -42.99
CA ALA A 847 -18.56 -15.58 -42.55
C ALA A 847 -17.06 -15.80 -42.77
N PHE A 848 -16.37 -14.79 -43.29
CA PHE A 848 -14.92 -14.70 -43.40
C PHE A 848 -14.46 -13.41 -42.72
N SER A 849 -13.52 -13.54 -41.80
CA SER A 849 -12.87 -12.42 -41.12
C SER A 849 -11.36 -12.53 -41.28
N GLY A 850 -10.71 -11.47 -41.72
CA GLY A 850 -9.25 -11.37 -41.80
C GLY A 850 -8.76 -10.11 -41.11
N GLU A 851 -7.69 -10.22 -40.33
CA GLU A 851 -7.14 -9.12 -39.53
C GLU A 851 -5.62 -9.06 -39.67
N PHE A 852 -5.09 -7.84 -39.67
CA PHE A 852 -3.65 -7.55 -39.64
C PHE A 852 -3.40 -6.38 -38.71
N ALA A 853 -2.34 -6.43 -37.90
CA ALA A 853 -1.92 -5.34 -37.05
C ALA A 853 -0.39 -5.28 -36.93
N ARG A 854 0.16 -4.07 -36.81
CA ARG A 854 1.57 -3.83 -36.51
C ARG A 854 1.71 -2.79 -35.41
N LEU A 855 2.53 -3.13 -34.42
CA LEU A 855 2.98 -2.24 -33.35
C LEU A 855 4.33 -1.62 -33.76
N VAL A 856 4.42 -0.29 -33.69
CA VAL A 856 5.65 0.48 -33.86
C VAL A 856 5.97 1.11 -32.50
N PRO A 857 6.93 0.55 -31.75
CA PRO A 857 7.37 1.13 -30.49
C PRO A 857 8.24 2.36 -30.76
N GLY A 858 7.99 3.43 -30.00
CA GLY A 858 8.76 4.66 -29.98
C GLY A 858 9.63 4.75 -28.73
N ARG A 859 10.54 5.73 -28.69
CA ARG A 859 11.37 5.99 -27.50
C ARG A 859 10.51 6.63 -26.39
N SER A 860 10.77 6.21 -25.16
CA SER A 860 10.27 6.85 -23.94
C SER A 860 10.70 8.32 -23.90
N GLN A 861 9.78 9.23 -23.55
CA GLN A 861 10.04 10.66 -23.45
C GLN A 861 9.94 11.11 -21.99
N LEU A 862 11.08 11.51 -21.41
CA LEU A 862 11.15 12.06 -20.06
C LEU A 862 11.08 13.58 -20.14
N GLY A 863 10.05 14.19 -19.57
CA GLY A 863 9.78 15.63 -19.72
C GLY A 863 10.93 16.54 -19.28
N ARG A 864 11.74 16.12 -18.29
CA ARG A 864 12.92 16.82 -17.76
C ARG A 864 14.12 15.88 -17.53
N GLY A 865 14.23 14.81 -18.33
CA GLY A 865 15.31 13.81 -18.24
C GLY A 865 15.85 13.43 -19.62
N GLU A 866 16.77 12.46 -19.67
CA GLU A 866 17.31 11.96 -20.94
C GLU A 866 16.33 10.98 -21.60
N ASN A 867 15.89 11.28 -22.82
CA ASN A 867 14.89 10.46 -23.51
C ASN A 867 15.43 9.07 -23.85
N GLY A 868 14.69 8.02 -23.49
CA GLY A 868 15.03 6.64 -23.79
C GLY A 868 16.10 6.04 -22.87
N VAL A 869 16.36 6.66 -21.71
CA VAL A 869 17.23 6.10 -20.67
C VAL A 869 16.37 5.52 -19.54
N SER A 870 16.76 4.34 -19.08
CA SER A 870 16.26 3.69 -17.88
C SER A 870 17.41 3.49 -16.91
N TYR A 871 17.16 3.69 -15.62
CA TYR A 871 18.14 3.51 -14.57
C TYR A 871 18.01 2.08 -14.03
N ILE A 872 19.13 1.36 -13.99
CA ILE A 872 19.19 0.07 -13.26
C ILE A 872 19.16 0.35 -11.76
N ASP A 873 19.86 1.40 -11.34
CA ASP A 873 19.86 1.95 -9.98
C ASP A 873 20.15 3.46 -10.09
N ASP A 874 19.47 4.27 -9.28
CA ASP A 874 19.70 5.71 -9.17
C ASP A 874 20.32 6.13 -7.82
N PHE A 875 20.57 5.16 -6.93
CA PHE A 875 21.10 5.30 -5.58
C PHE A 875 20.31 6.24 -4.65
N GLU A 876 19.09 6.68 -5.02
CA GLU A 876 18.28 7.58 -4.18
C GLU A 876 17.82 6.86 -2.89
N THR A 877 17.55 5.55 -2.98
CA THR A 877 17.14 4.70 -1.83
C THR A 877 18.30 3.91 -1.22
N ALA A 878 19.54 4.15 -1.64
CA ALA A 878 20.70 3.44 -1.11
C ALA A 878 21.00 3.77 0.36
N ARG A 879 20.41 4.85 0.90
CA ARG A 879 20.59 5.29 2.28
C ARG A 879 19.25 5.50 2.96
N THR A 880 19.02 4.75 4.04
CA THR A 880 17.84 4.94 4.91
C THR A 880 18.30 5.45 6.27
N PRO A 881 18.11 6.75 6.60
CA PRO A 881 18.59 7.31 7.85
C PRO A 881 17.67 6.97 9.03
N TYR A 882 18.26 6.47 10.12
CA TYR A 882 17.59 6.31 11.41
C TYR A 882 17.97 7.45 12.36
N SER A 883 17.06 8.39 12.61
CA SER A 883 17.34 9.54 13.47
C SER A 883 17.42 9.17 14.95
N LEU A 884 18.52 9.54 15.61
CA LEU A 884 18.75 9.32 17.05
C LEU A 884 18.50 10.57 17.91
N GLY A 885 18.30 11.73 17.27
CA GLY A 885 18.14 13.04 17.92
C GLY A 885 16.78 13.69 17.68
N GLY A 886 16.71 15.02 17.81
CA GLY A 886 15.49 15.81 17.72
C GLY A 886 14.58 15.72 18.95
N LEU A 887 13.38 16.33 18.85
CA LEU A 887 12.44 16.47 19.97
C LEU A 887 12.10 15.16 20.67
N ASN A 888 11.74 14.14 19.90
CA ASN A 888 11.32 12.85 20.45
C ASN A 888 12.54 12.00 20.84
N GLY A 889 13.62 12.06 20.06
CA GLY A 889 14.84 11.28 20.29
C GLY A 889 15.54 11.63 21.60
N THR A 890 15.57 12.91 21.98
CA THR A 890 16.25 13.38 23.21
C THR A 890 15.72 12.70 24.48
N THR A 891 14.41 12.46 24.55
CA THR A 891 13.75 11.84 25.72
C THR A 891 14.01 10.34 25.86
N ALA A 892 14.45 9.68 24.80
CA ALA A 892 14.78 8.25 24.82
C ALA A 892 16.13 7.96 25.50
N TRP A 893 17.04 8.95 25.51
CA TRP A 893 18.34 8.83 26.16
C TRP A 893 18.23 8.79 27.68
N ARG A 894 18.96 7.87 28.31
CA ARG A 894 19.04 7.65 29.75
C ARG A 894 20.48 7.75 30.21
N LEU A 895 20.68 7.85 31.53
CA LEU A 895 22.02 7.83 32.11
C LEU A 895 22.71 6.50 31.80
N ALA A 896 23.93 6.55 31.27
CA ALA A 896 24.72 5.35 31.00
C ALA A 896 25.30 4.73 32.26
N SER A 897 25.64 3.43 32.18
CA SER A 897 26.54 2.78 33.12
C SER A 897 27.94 3.40 33.05
N THR A 898 28.78 3.14 34.05
CA THR A 898 30.18 3.56 34.00
C THR A 898 30.90 2.81 32.87
N PRO A 899 31.54 3.50 31.91
CA PRO A 899 32.28 2.84 30.84
C PRO A 899 33.36 1.92 31.39
N LEU A 900 33.54 0.74 30.78
CA LEU A 900 34.45 -0.31 31.24
C LEU A 900 35.89 0.21 31.55
N PRO A 901 36.52 1.08 30.73
CA PRO A 901 37.86 1.60 31.03
C PRO A 901 37.95 2.45 32.31
N LEU A 902 36.82 2.93 32.84
CA LEU A 902 36.72 3.82 34.00
C LEU A 902 36.16 3.12 35.24
N GLN A 903 35.75 1.86 35.13
CA GLN A 903 35.08 1.11 36.19
C GLN A 903 36.03 0.75 37.36
N GLY A 904 37.35 0.76 37.13
CA GLY A 904 38.37 0.47 38.14
C GLY A 904 38.49 -1.01 38.49
N ALA A 905 39.30 -1.35 39.51
CA ALA A 905 39.55 -2.74 39.91
C ALA A 905 38.42 -3.38 40.74
N ASN A 906 37.51 -2.58 41.29
CA ASN A 906 36.38 -3.04 42.10
C ASN A 906 35.07 -2.47 41.51
N PRO A 907 34.46 -3.18 40.55
CA PRO A 907 33.24 -2.72 39.86
C PRO A 907 32.01 -2.73 40.77
N ASP A 908 32.07 -3.47 41.87
CA ASP A 908 30.95 -3.69 42.78
C ASP A 908 30.95 -2.62 43.89
N GLY A 909 29.97 -1.73 43.84
CA GLY A 909 29.70 -0.73 44.88
C GLY A 909 29.62 0.71 44.40
N LEU A 910 29.50 1.65 45.34
CA LEU A 910 29.31 3.08 45.08
C LEU A 910 30.48 3.73 44.34
N SER A 911 31.70 3.18 44.50
CA SER A 911 32.93 3.68 43.89
C SER A 911 32.90 3.68 42.35
N SER A 912 32.12 2.78 41.75
CA SER A 912 31.95 2.68 40.30
C SER A 912 31.46 4.00 39.67
N ALA A 913 30.72 4.82 40.42
CA ALA A 913 30.17 6.09 39.94
C ALA A 913 30.99 7.33 40.35
N TYR A 914 32.08 7.20 41.11
CA TYR A 914 32.78 8.36 41.70
C TYR A 914 33.38 9.31 40.68
N ARG A 915 33.71 8.82 39.47
CA ARG A 915 34.25 9.63 38.37
C ARG A 915 33.17 10.26 37.48
N ARG A 916 31.88 10.06 37.78
CA ARG A 916 30.78 10.60 36.98
C ARG A 916 30.58 12.08 37.25
N ALA A 917 30.88 12.91 36.26
CA ALA A 917 30.60 14.34 36.28
C ALA A 917 29.19 14.64 35.74
N LYS A 918 28.73 15.88 35.94
CA LYS A 918 27.41 16.33 35.51
C LYS A 918 27.36 16.50 34.00
N LEU A 919 26.42 15.79 33.38
CA LEU A 919 26.05 15.91 31.99
C LEU A 919 24.56 16.21 31.92
N ALA A 920 24.20 17.25 31.18
CA ALA A 920 22.82 17.55 30.85
C ALA A 920 22.65 17.42 29.33
N TRP A 921 21.68 16.62 28.90
CA TRP A 921 21.30 16.49 27.50
C TRP A 921 19.86 16.99 27.34
N TYR A 922 19.62 17.82 26.34
CA TYR A 922 18.33 18.43 26.09
C TYR A 922 18.24 18.91 24.64
N THR A 923 17.08 19.44 24.27
CA THR A 923 16.87 20.15 23.02
C THR A 923 16.10 21.42 23.37
N ILE A 924 16.53 22.55 22.82
CA ILE A 924 15.85 23.82 23.07
C ILE A 924 14.60 23.92 22.18
N ASP A 925 13.45 24.17 22.80
CA ASP A 925 12.18 24.35 22.08
C ASP A 925 12.26 25.56 21.13
N GLN A 926 11.76 25.41 19.90
CA GLN A 926 11.73 26.50 18.91
C GLN A 926 10.84 27.68 19.34
N THR A 927 9.99 27.52 20.36
CA THR A 927 9.25 28.64 20.95
C THR A 927 10.16 29.74 21.52
N TYR A 928 11.40 29.42 21.90
CA TYR A 928 12.36 30.42 22.40
C TYR A 928 12.85 31.36 21.29
N TYR A 929 12.95 30.85 20.06
CA TYR A 929 13.45 31.58 18.89
C TYR A 929 12.35 32.32 18.12
N THR A 930 11.09 32.01 18.38
CA THR A 930 9.95 32.63 17.71
C THR A 930 9.30 33.67 18.62
N SER A 931 8.87 34.81 18.05
CA SER A 931 8.22 35.91 18.78
C SER A 931 6.75 35.63 19.14
N GLY A 932 6.44 34.39 19.54
CA GLY A 932 5.07 33.94 19.86
C GLY A 932 4.67 34.14 21.32
N GLN A 933 3.37 34.03 21.62
CA GLN A 933 2.83 34.15 22.98
C GLN A 933 3.31 33.06 23.96
N SER A 934 3.84 31.94 23.45
CA SER A 934 4.38 30.85 24.27
C SER A 934 5.83 31.07 24.72
N LYS A 935 6.48 32.17 24.29
CA LYS A 935 7.84 32.49 24.72
C LYS A 935 7.85 32.94 26.20
N PRO A 936 8.76 32.41 27.04
CA PRO A 936 8.88 32.85 28.43
C PRO A 936 9.18 34.36 28.56
N GLN A 937 8.51 35.04 29.49
CA GLN A 937 8.61 36.51 29.65
C GLN A 937 9.99 37.00 30.10
N ASN A 938 10.79 36.13 30.71
CA ASN A 938 12.13 36.44 31.20
C ASN A 938 13.21 36.44 30.11
N ILE A 939 12.88 36.02 28.88
CA ILE A 939 13.81 36.00 27.74
C ILE A 939 13.30 36.98 26.69
N SER A 940 14.01 38.09 26.50
CA SER A 940 13.61 39.10 25.51
C SER A 940 13.95 38.66 24.08
N SER A 941 13.40 39.30 23.05
CA SER A 941 13.78 39.03 21.65
C SER A 941 15.20 39.49 21.31
N ASN A 942 15.77 40.38 22.12
CA ASN A 942 17.13 40.91 21.95
C ASN A 942 18.08 40.38 23.04
N ASP A 943 17.73 39.25 23.67
CA ASP A 943 18.57 38.65 24.68
C ASP A 943 19.89 38.17 24.04
N PRO A 944 21.07 38.62 24.52
CA PRO A 944 22.36 38.17 24.02
C PRO A 944 22.54 36.64 24.04
N SER A 945 21.82 35.93 24.92
CA SER A 945 21.83 34.47 24.95
C SER A 945 21.23 33.85 23.69
N LEU A 946 20.25 34.49 23.05
CA LEU A 946 19.63 33.96 21.82
C LEU A 946 20.48 34.22 20.58
N SER A 947 21.47 35.12 20.66
CA SER A 947 22.48 35.34 19.62
C SER A 947 23.74 34.49 19.81
N ASN A 948 23.93 33.89 21.00
CA ASN A 948 25.07 33.03 21.28
C ASN A 948 24.98 31.73 20.48
N HIS A 949 26.05 31.34 19.80
CA HIS A 949 26.08 30.14 18.96
C HIS A 949 25.69 28.88 19.72
N TYR A 950 26.00 28.80 21.01
CA TYR A 950 25.67 27.64 21.85
C TYR A 950 24.19 27.51 22.22
N THR A 951 23.39 28.57 22.07
CA THR A 951 21.99 28.60 22.53
C THR A 951 21.01 29.22 21.53
N ARG A 952 21.48 29.62 20.35
CA ARG A 952 20.64 30.16 19.27
C ARG A 952 19.91 29.04 18.51
N GLY A 953 18.85 29.42 17.80
CA GLY A 953 18.23 28.55 16.81
C GLY A 953 19.13 28.38 15.59
N ILE A 954 19.23 27.15 15.09
CA ILE A 954 19.99 26.81 13.87
C ILE A 954 19.02 26.76 12.71
N GLU A 955 19.19 27.59 11.69
CA GLU A 955 18.29 27.58 10.53
C GLU A 955 18.57 26.35 9.65
N ARG A 956 17.52 25.75 9.10
CA ARG A 956 17.67 24.58 8.21
C ARG A 956 18.55 24.84 6.99
N SER A 957 18.47 26.06 6.43
CA SER A 957 19.31 26.47 5.31
C SER A 957 20.79 26.62 5.67
N GLU A 958 21.13 26.72 6.96
CA GLU A 958 22.52 26.79 7.41
C GLU A 958 23.22 25.43 7.24
N ILE A 959 22.52 24.34 7.59
CA ILE A 959 23.04 22.97 7.45
C ILE A 959 22.83 22.46 6.01
N PHE A 960 21.65 22.73 5.43
CA PHE A 960 21.25 22.18 4.13
C PHE A 960 20.91 23.29 3.10
N PRO A 961 21.90 24.06 2.60
CA PRO A 961 21.65 25.23 1.75
C PRO A 961 21.03 24.90 0.39
N ASN A 962 21.25 23.68 -0.12
CA ASN A 962 20.78 23.25 -1.44
C ASN A 962 19.46 22.46 -1.40
N ARG A 963 18.85 22.27 -0.22
CA ARG A 963 17.61 21.52 -0.06
C ARG A 963 16.42 22.46 -0.12
N ASP A 964 15.45 22.17 -1.00
CA ASP A 964 14.18 22.92 -1.02
C ASP A 964 13.37 22.58 0.24
N LEU A 965 13.12 23.59 1.07
CA LEU A 965 12.38 23.47 2.33
C LEU A 965 10.85 23.45 2.13
N GLY A 966 10.38 23.60 0.89
CA GLY A 966 8.98 23.54 0.50
C GLY A 966 8.12 24.63 1.15
N ALA A 967 6.80 24.41 1.17
CA ALA A 967 5.82 25.36 1.70
C ALA A 967 5.83 25.50 3.24
N THR A 968 6.59 24.65 3.94
CA THR A 968 6.72 24.60 5.40
C THR A 968 7.67 25.66 5.99
N GLY A 969 8.39 26.42 5.14
CA GLY A 969 9.13 27.61 5.52
C GLY A 969 10.49 27.36 6.17
N ASN A 970 11.29 28.43 6.26
CA ASN A 970 12.60 28.48 6.92
C ASN A 970 12.42 28.36 8.45
N SER A 971 12.23 27.13 8.95
CA SER A 971 12.18 26.85 10.40
C SER A 971 13.58 26.52 10.94
N PHE A 972 13.71 26.58 12.26
CA PHE A 972 14.91 26.09 12.93
C PHE A 972 14.96 24.56 12.88
N GLU A 973 16.16 24.00 13.00
CA GLU A 973 16.41 22.58 13.21
C GLU A 973 16.41 22.24 14.70
N PHE A 974 16.00 21.03 15.08
CA PHE A 974 16.07 20.60 16.47
C PHE A 974 17.45 20.01 16.76
N SER A 975 18.25 20.71 17.56
CA SER A 975 19.52 20.19 18.04
C SER A 975 19.34 19.19 19.18
N PHE A 976 20.32 18.30 19.32
CA PHE A 976 20.57 17.48 20.48
C PHE A 976 21.75 18.09 21.24
N ASP A 977 21.44 18.92 22.24
CA ASP A 977 22.39 19.71 22.99
C ASP A 977 22.94 18.90 24.18
N MET A 978 24.26 18.82 24.29
CA MET A 978 24.94 18.21 25.44
C MET A 978 25.83 19.23 26.15
N ALA A 979 25.51 19.51 27.41
CA ALA A 979 26.27 20.37 28.29
C ALA A 979 27.00 19.54 29.36
N TYR A 980 28.33 19.48 29.26
CA TYR A 980 29.19 18.69 30.14
C TYR A 980 29.96 19.57 31.13
N TYR A 981 29.81 19.30 32.43
CA TYR A 981 30.41 20.05 33.52
C TYR A 981 31.36 19.15 34.32
N PRO A 982 32.64 19.04 33.93
CA PRO A 982 33.58 18.10 34.55
C PRO A 982 33.93 18.42 36.01
N GLY A 983 33.73 19.66 36.46
CA GLY A 983 33.98 20.10 37.83
C GLY A 983 32.83 19.80 38.81
N GLU A 984 31.65 19.43 38.31
CA GLU A 984 30.43 19.16 39.08
C GLU A 984 30.10 17.66 39.10
N ARG A 985 29.56 17.19 40.23
CA ARG A 985 29.14 15.80 40.42
C ARG A 985 27.89 15.50 39.62
N GLY A 986 27.91 14.39 38.89
CA GLY A 986 26.76 13.88 38.15
C GLY A 986 25.76 13.12 39.01
N GLN A 987 24.65 12.70 38.39
CA GLN A 987 23.60 11.93 39.07
C GLN A 987 24.13 10.60 39.62
N TYR A 988 23.67 10.24 40.83
CA TYR A 988 24.07 9.02 41.56
C TYR A 988 25.58 8.88 41.82
N ASN A 989 26.32 10.00 41.83
CA ASN A 989 27.72 10.02 42.26
C ASN A 989 27.80 10.23 43.78
N TYR A 990 28.16 9.19 44.52
CA TYR A 990 28.30 9.22 45.99
C TYR A 990 29.73 9.41 46.47
N THR A 991 30.60 10.03 45.66
CA THR A 991 31.98 10.30 46.08
C THR A 991 32.02 11.09 47.39
N PRO A 992 32.84 10.68 48.37
CA PRO A 992 33.07 11.47 49.57
C PRO A 992 34.01 12.66 49.31
N GLU A 993 34.72 12.68 48.18
CA GLU A 993 35.68 13.74 47.81
C GLU A 993 34.96 14.96 47.19
N VAL A 994 34.25 15.70 48.02
CA VAL A 994 33.48 16.90 47.65
C VAL A 994 34.22 18.18 48.03
N SER A 995 33.95 19.27 47.31
CA SER A 995 34.49 20.58 47.69
C SER A 995 33.90 21.03 49.03
N THR A 996 34.73 21.67 49.86
CA THR A 996 34.33 22.20 51.17
C THR A 996 33.47 23.45 51.06
N THR A 997 33.44 24.11 49.90
CA THR A 997 32.69 25.35 49.66
C THR A 997 31.36 25.09 48.92
N ASP A 998 31.30 24.05 48.10
CA ASP A 998 30.10 23.64 47.37
C ASP A 998 30.10 22.11 47.15
N GLU A 999 29.24 21.41 47.89
CA GLU A 999 29.16 19.94 47.86
C GLU A 999 28.73 19.37 46.50
N ARG A 1000 28.22 20.20 45.58
CA ARG A 1000 27.93 19.81 44.20
C ARG A 1000 29.20 19.62 43.39
N LYS A 1001 30.32 20.20 43.82
CA LYS A 1001 31.60 20.17 43.12
C LYS A 1001 32.51 19.11 43.71
N PHE A 1002 33.41 18.59 42.88
CA PHE A 1002 34.48 17.71 43.36
C PHE A 1002 35.52 18.49 44.19
N ALA A 1003 36.15 17.82 45.15
CA ALA A 1003 37.22 18.41 45.97
C ALA A 1003 38.41 18.89 45.11
N ASN A 1004 38.84 18.07 44.15
CA ASN A 1004 39.92 18.40 43.22
C ASN A 1004 39.34 18.83 41.87
N GLN A 1005 39.49 20.09 41.48
CA GLN A 1005 39.04 20.60 40.18
C GLN A 1005 40.19 20.89 39.20
N ALA A 1006 41.39 20.37 39.47
CA ALA A 1006 42.52 20.53 38.56
C ALA A 1006 42.17 19.99 37.15
N PRO A 1007 42.66 20.63 36.07
CA PRO A 1007 42.37 20.19 34.70
C PRO A 1007 42.66 18.70 34.44
N THR A 1008 43.73 18.17 35.03
CA THR A 1008 44.10 16.75 34.97
C THR A 1008 43.08 15.83 35.64
N ALA A 1009 42.50 16.24 36.77
CA ALA A 1009 41.44 15.49 37.45
C ALA A 1009 40.11 15.57 36.69
N ASN A 1010 39.79 16.73 36.11
CA ASN A 1010 38.61 16.93 35.27
C ASN A 1010 38.67 16.07 34.00
N ALA A 1011 39.86 15.91 33.39
CA ALA A 1011 40.07 15.06 32.22
C ALA A 1011 39.85 13.56 32.49
N ALA A 1012 39.98 13.11 33.74
CA ALA A 1012 39.75 11.72 34.14
C ALA A 1012 38.27 11.39 34.46
N ARG A 1013 37.37 12.36 34.32
CA ARG A 1013 35.93 12.21 34.60
C ARG A 1013 35.13 12.00 33.33
N TYR A 1014 33.94 11.44 33.47
CA TYR A 1014 33.06 11.16 32.35
C TYR A 1014 31.63 11.63 32.62
N GLY A 1015 30.90 11.93 31.55
CA GLY A 1015 29.45 12.03 31.52
C GLY A 1015 28.96 11.11 30.40
N GLY A 1016 28.03 10.19 30.70
CA GLY A 1016 27.60 9.17 29.76
C GLY A 1016 26.08 9.09 29.66
N ILE A 1017 25.59 8.94 28.44
CA ILE A 1017 24.20 8.63 28.12
C ILE A 1017 24.14 7.39 27.25
N SER A 1018 23.07 6.62 27.39
CA SER A 1018 22.78 5.46 26.56
C SER A 1018 21.32 5.48 26.15
N ARG A 1019 21.03 4.90 24.99
CA ARG A 1019 19.68 4.63 24.52
C ARG A 1019 19.61 3.22 23.97
N GLU A 1020 18.42 2.66 24.01
CA GLU A 1020 18.11 1.44 23.28
C GLU A 1020 18.04 1.74 21.77
N ILE A 1021 18.48 0.78 20.97
CA ILE A 1021 18.25 0.80 19.53
C ILE A 1021 16.90 0.12 19.30
N THR A 1022 15.90 0.91 18.90
CA THR A 1022 14.52 0.43 18.71
C THR A 1022 14.19 0.12 17.25
N PHE A 1023 15.16 0.25 16.35
CA PHE A 1023 15.07 -0.23 14.97
C PHE A 1023 15.76 -1.60 14.89
N ASP A 1024 15.98 -2.12 13.68
CA ASP A 1024 16.68 -3.38 13.48
C ASP A 1024 18.05 -3.42 14.21
N THR A 1025 18.15 -4.32 15.19
CA THR A 1025 19.38 -4.53 15.98
C THR A 1025 20.41 -5.39 15.24
N ASP A 1026 20.01 -6.03 14.14
CA ASP A 1026 20.89 -6.75 13.23
C ASP A 1026 21.47 -5.76 12.22
N PHE A 1027 22.61 -5.15 12.56
CA PHE A 1027 23.25 -4.11 11.74
C PHE A 1027 23.76 -4.63 10.39
N ASP A 1028 24.08 -5.92 10.30
CA ASP A 1028 24.50 -6.55 9.05
C ASP A 1028 23.30 -6.68 8.09
N ASN A 1029 22.15 -7.15 8.61
CA ASN A 1029 20.90 -7.19 7.83
C ASN A 1029 20.39 -5.80 7.44
N ALA A 1030 20.45 -4.84 8.37
CA ALA A 1030 20.04 -3.45 8.14
C ALA A 1030 21.05 -2.63 7.32
N ASN A 1031 22.23 -3.21 7.02
CA ASN A 1031 23.36 -2.55 6.36
C ASN A 1031 23.72 -1.19 7.00
N VAL A 1032 23.90 -1.17 8.32
CA VAL A 1032 24.27 0.05 9.05
C VAL A 1032 25.78 0.29 8.92
N GLU A 1033 26.17 1.20 8.04
CA GLU A 1033 27.58 1.46 7.75
C GLU A 1033 28.21 2.56 8.63
N TYR A 1034 27.45 3.61 8.96
CA TYR A 1034 28.00 4.78 9.65
C TYR A 1034 26.97 5.46 10.56
N LEU A 1035 27.48 6.11 11.62
CA LEU A 1035 26.75 7.05 12.44
C LEU A 1035 27.12 8.47 11.99
N GLU A 1036 26.17 9.18 11.38
CA GLU A 1036 26.36 10.57 10.95
C GLU A 1036 25.77 11.54 11.97
N PHE A 1037 26.49 12.63 12.22
CA PHE A 1037 26.03 13.73 13.05
C PHE A 1037 26.75 15.03 12.69
N TRP A 1038 26.06 16.16 12.83
CA TRP A 1038 26.63 17.48 12.60
C TRP A 1038 26.95 18.14 13.94
N LEU A 1039 28.23 18.25 14.25
CA LEU A 1039 28.70 18.91 15.47
C LEU A 1039 29.10 20.37 15.19
N MET A 1040 28.46 21.31 15.89
CA MET A 1040 28.94 22.68 15.96
C MET A 1040 30.35 22.74 16.54
N ASP A 1041 31.25 23.51 15.92
CA ASP A 1041 32.59 23.76 16.45
C ASP A 1041 32.51 24.34 17.88
N PRO A 1042 32.99 23.62 18.92
CA PRO A 1042 32.91 24.07 20.30
C PRO A 1042 33.99 25.13 20.65
N PHE A 1043 34.81 25.56 19.69
CA PHE A 1043 35.91 26.51 19.89
C PHE A 1043 35.69 27.85 19.16
N ILE A 1044 34.45 28.21 18.85
CA ILE A 1044 34.12 29.46 18.15
C ILE A 1044 34.58 30.67 18.98
N ALA A 1045 35.48 31.47 18.40
CA ALA A 1045 35.94 32.72 18.97
C ALA A 1045 35.08 33.90 18.48
N GLY A 1046 34.59 34.74 19.40
CA GLY A 1046 33.83 35.94 19.06
C GLY A 1046 32.86 36.39 20.15
N PRO A 1047 32.17 37.53 19.96
CA PRO A 1047 31.20 38.04 20.92
C PRO A 1047 30.01 37.07 21.15
N ASN A 1048 29.69 36.26 20.14
CA ASN A 1048 28.60 35.27 20.19
C ASN A 1048 29.09 33.83 20.45
N GLY A 1049 30.40 33.62 20.66
CA GLY A 1049 31.00 32.31 20.99
C GLY A 1049 31.38 32.19 22.46
N GLN A 1050 30.64 32.84 23.35
CA GLN A 1050 30.98 32.91 24.77
C GLN A 1050 30.39 31.73 25.55
N ILE A 1051 31.26 31.02 26.24
CA ILE A 1051 30.87 29.94 27.15
C ILE A 1051 30.34 30.57 28.45
N ASN A 1052 29.08 30.31 28.81
CA ASN A 1052 28.45 30.82 30.03
C ASN A 1052 28.07 29.65 30.95
N ASP A 1053 28.88 29.39 31.99
CA ASP A 1053 28.65 28.34 32.99
C ASP A 1053 27.77 28.81 34.17
N SER A 1054 27.16 30.00 34.07
CA SER A 1054 26.37 30.64 35.14
C SER A 1054 27.16 31.04 36.40
N GLU A 1055 28.46 30.80 36.51
CA GLU A 1055 29.23 31.12 37.72
C GLU A 1055 30.57 31.84 37.51
N ASN A 1056 31.26 31.74 36.35
CA ASN A 1056 32.55 32.41 36.11
C ASN A 1056 32.84 32.78 34.63
N ALA A 1057 33.87 33.64 34.44
CA ALA A 1057 34.39 34.03 33.12
C ALA A 1057 34.97 32.82 32.34
N PRO A 1058 34.86 32.83 30.99
CA PRO A 1058 34.86 31.62 30.17
C PRO A 1058 36.23 30.93 30.12
N ARG A 1059 36.38 29.81 30.83
CA ARG A 1059 37.46 28.85 30.58
C ARG A 1059 36.93 27.42 30.68
N THR A 1060 36.56 26.91 29.50
CA THR A 1060 36.43 25.49 29.13
C THR A 1060 35.11 24.80 29.55
N ILE A 1061 34.13 24.85 28.64
CA ILE A 1061 33.00 23.90 28.55
C ILE A 1061 33.06 23.30 27.14
N LEU A 1062 32.82 21.99 27.03
CA LEU A 1062 32.43 21.37 25.76
C LEU A 1062 30.91 21.39 25.71
N GLN A 1063 30.33 22.31 24.94
CA GLN A 1063 28.92 22.26 24.59
C GLN A 1063 28.83 21.68 23.18
N VAL A 1064 28.35 20.44 23.12
CA VAL A 1064 28.27 19.68 21.87
C VAL A 1064 26.84 19.82 21.38
N VAL A 1065 26.65 20.68 20.38
CA VAL A 1065 25.38 20.81 19.68
C VAL A 1065 25.42 19.82 18.53
N ILE A 1066 24.71 18.70 18.68
CA ILE A 1066 24.58 17.72 17.62
C ILE A 1066 23.29 18.01 16.86
N CYS A 1067 23.37 18.45 15.62
CA CYS A 1067 22.23 18.39 14.71
C CYS A 1067 22.21 17.01 14.06
N THR A 1068 21.15 16.24 14.32
CA THR A 1068 20.91 14.93 13.70
C THR A 1068 19.97 15.04 12.53
#